data_AF-A0A8J4H3U8-F1
#
_entry.id   AF-A0A8J4H3U8-F1
#
_cell.length_a   1.000
_cell.length_b   1.000
_cell.length_c   1.000
_cell.angle_alpha   90.00
_cell.angle_beta   90.00
_cell.angle_gamma   90.00
#
_symmetry.space_group_name_H-M   'P 1'
#
loop_
_entity.id
_entity.type
_entity.pdbx_description
1 polymer ?
#
loop_
_entity_poly.entity_id
_entity_poly.type
_entity_poly.pdbx_seq_one_letter_code
_entity_poly.pdbx_strand_id
1 'polypeptide(L)'
;MSMFMQKRKGRNLLSALTIGAMLGVVLVAPSEAAEAAPLPVSIQVHTNEDRQEISPYIYGTNASASLTGNEGFTARRLGGNRMTGYNWENNASNAGSDWLHQSDEYLCSEFALSPSECEIPGKVQSTFHDQSLAQGAYTVLTLPMAGYVARDKAGPVDVSETAPSARWDQIEFAKQAPFQLQPDLNDGVVYMDEFVNFMVHHYGDAQSSTGVKGYSLDNEPGLWSHTHARIHPDPVGAVELVDRSVGMAKAVKAVDPHAEIFGGVFYGFNAYYSLQDAPDWAAVKGSYNWYVDYYLDQLKQASQDEGQRLLDVLDVHWYPEAQGGGQRITFSGVGNVETQKARLQAPRTLWDPTYVEDSWIAQYFSDYLPILPRLKQSIDQYYPGTKLAITEFSYGGEGHISGGLALADALGIFGKYGVYMANFWRLEADTSYVSAAYQLYRNYDGDDSTFGDISVRSATSDIENSSVHASVTEETGKLHLIVMNKNTDTPLQADFTIAGNQQYNAGSVYGFDSSSSELFEAAPIAQISNNEFSYTIPPLTAYHIVLSADSEEPGEVPAAPVNLIAEAGDNEVTLHWSASDGASSYTVKRSMDGGNTFELLAANVIATTYTDASAINGTTYHYVVSAVNQAGESPNSNPASATPTDSSGSSGELVLQYREADRDPTNNQIKAHFNIKNTGSETVELEDLKIRYYFSKEGAAAMNSWIDWAQVGGHNIERDFTDAYVELTFKPGTGSLAAGGQSGEIQLRMSKADWTNFDETNDYSYDPAKTSFEDWDKVTLYLHDKLVWGIEP
;
A
#
# COMPACT_ATOMS: atom_id res chain seq x y z
N MET A 1 -26.85 -30.35 -34.54
CA MET A 1 -27.39 -31.10 -35.70
C MET A 1 -26.70 -32.47 -35.73
N SER A 2 -27.46 -33.56 -35.90
CA SER A 2 -27.12 -35.01 -35.81
C SER A 2 -25.73 -35.46 -35.32
N MET A 3 -25.58 -36.23 -34.24
CA MET A 3 -26.07 -37.60 -33.93
C MET A 3 -25.56 -38.76 -34.82
N PHE A 4 -24.91 -39.73 -34.13
CA PHE A 4 -25.01 -41.20 -34.28
C PHE A 4 -24.36 -41.90 -35.50
N MET A 5 -24.04 -43.21 -35.50
CA MET A 5 -23.67 -44.24 -34.48
C MET A 5 -23.51 -45.62 -35.21
N GLN A 6 -23.01 -46.65 -34.50
CA GLN A 6 -23.20 -48.13 -34.71
C GLN A 6 -22.07 -48.88 -35.44
N LYS A 7 -21.62 -50.06 -34.97
CA LYS A 7 -22.45 -51.26 -34.71
C LYS A 7 -22.00 -52.19 -33.58
N ARG A 8 -23.00 -52.87 -32.98
CA ARG A 8 -22.90 -53.97 -31.98
C ARG A 8 -22.82 -55.37 -32.64
N LYS A 9 -22.21 -56.32 -31.91
CA LYS A 9 -22.59 -57.75 -31.73
C LYS A 9 -22.09 -58.17 -30.32
N GLY A 10 -22.60 -59.14 -29.57
CA GLY A 10 -23.72 -60.09 -29.76
C GLY A 10 -24.59 -60.21 -28.47
N ARG A 11 -25.28 -61.35 -28.25
CA ARG A 11 -26.53 -61.40 -27.46
C ARG A 11 -26.71 -62.70 -26.64
N ASN A 12 -27.54 -62.62 -25.57
CA ASN A 12 -28.16 -63.71 -24.78
C ASN A 12 -27.21 -64.45 -23.79
N LEU A 13 -27.64 -65.06 -22.67
CA LEU A 13 -28.96 -65.63 -22.31
C LEU A 13 -29.35 -65.46 -20.81
N LEU A 14 -30.56 -65.93 -20.45
CA LEU A 14 -31.26 -65.77 -19.16
C LEU A 14 -30.64 -66.52 -17.95
N SER A 15 -30.83 -65.97 -16.74
CA SER A 15 -31.61 -66.64 -15.66
C SER A 15 -31.83 -65.72 -14.46
N ALA A 16 -33.05 -65.66 -13.93
CA ALA A 16 -33.37 -64.92 -12.70
C ALA A 16 -33.34 -65.85 -11.47
N LEU A 17 -32.84 -65.37 -10.33
CA LEU A 17 -33.05 -65.98 -9.03
C LEU A 17 -33.17 -64.89 -7.95
N THR A 18 -34.30 -64.88 -7.24
CA THR A 18 -34.59 -63.94 -6.16
C THR A 18 -34.15 -64.51 -4.82
N ILE A 19 -33.23 -63.82 -4.14
CA ILE A 19 -32.97 -63.97 -2.69
C ILE A 19 -32.85 -62.57 -2.11
N GLY A 20 -33.66 -62.26 -1.10
CA GLY A 20 -33.58 -60.99 -0.37
C GLY A 20 -32.63 -61.07 0.83
N ALA A 21 -31.87 -60.01 1.07
CA ALA A 21 -31.13 -59.78 2.31
C ALA A 21 -31.07 -58.26 2.62
N MET A 22 -30.94 -57.95 3.91
CA MET A 22 -31.14 -56.63 4.51
C MET A 22 -30.26 -55.51 3.96
N LEU A 23 -30.78 -54.27 3.94
CA LEU A 23 -29.96 -53.07 3.89
C LEU A 23 -29.11 -52.98 5.15
N GLY A 24 -27.79 -53.02 5.00
CA GLY A 24 -26.84 -52.43 5.95
C GLY A 24 -26.15 -51.26 5.26
N VAL A 25 -26.52 -50.03 5.61
CA VAL A 25 -25.80 -48.84 5.14
C VAL A 25 -24.50 -48.76 5.97
N VAL A 26 -23.40 -49.21 5.38
CA VAL A 26 -22.07 -48.89 5.90
C VAL A 26 -21.76 -47.46 5.49
N LEU A 27 -21.83 -46.54 6.45
CA LEU A 27 -21.20 -45.23 6.33
C LEU A 27 -19.68 -45.46 6.26
N VAL A 28 -19.13 -45.39 5.05
CA VAL A 28 -17.70 -45.22 4.85
C VAL A 28 -17.41 -43.78 5.24
N ALA A 29 -16.82 -43.58 6.42
CA ALA A 29 -16.22 -42.30 6.76
C ALA A 29 -15.17 -41.96 5.68
N PRO A 30 -15.09 -40.71 5.21
CA PRO A 30 -13.98 -40.30 4.36
C PRO A 30 -12.68 -40.56 5.15
N SER A 31 -11.71 -41.19 4.51
CA SER A 31 -10.37 -41.28 5.08
C SER A 31 -9.80 -39.87 5.13
N GLU A 32 -9.53 -39.37 6.33
CA GLU A 32 -8.61 -38.24 6.50
C GLU A 32 -7.33 -38.56 5.73
N ALA A 33 -6.95 -37.67 4.81
CA ALA A 33 -5.65 -37.77 4.19
C ALA A 33 -4.62 -37.56 5.29
N ALA A 34 -3.70 -38.52 5.46
CA ALA A 34 -2.65 -38.36 6.45
C ALA A 34 -1.81 -37.12 6.09
N GLU A 35 -1.82 -36.15 6.99
CA GLU A 35 -1.06 -34.91 6.86
C GLU A 35 0.43 -35.24 6.70
N ALA A 36 1.10 -34.57 5.77
CA ALA A 36 2.50 -34.86 5.48
C ALA A 36 3.36 -34.53 6.70
N ALA A 37 4.23 -35.47 7.10
CA ALA A 37 5.13 -35.23 8.22
C ALA A 37 6.04 -34.01 7.91
N PRO A 38 6.17 -33.03 8.83
CA PRO A 38 6.99 -31.85 8.61
C PRO A 38 8.44 -32.19 8.23
N LEU A 39 9.02 -31.41 7.32
CA LEU A 39 10.40 -31.54 6.87
C LEU A 39 11.34 -30.96 7.96
N PRO A 40 12.23 -31.77 8.57
CA PRO A 40 13.12 -31.27 9.61
C PRO A 40 14.26 -30.41 9.03
N VAL A 41 14.47 -29.23 9.61
CA VAL A 41 15.58 -28.32 9.29
C VAL A 41 16.23 -27.82 10.58
N SER A 42 17.56 -27.76 10.62
CA SER A 42 18.28 -27.18 11.76
C SER A 42 18.71 -25.75 11.44
N ILE A 43 18.41 -24.82 12.35
CA ILE A 43 18.78 -23.40 12.26
C ILE A 43 19.82 -23.09 13.32
N GLN A 44 20.96 -22.54 12.90
CA GLN A 44 22.06 -22.16 13.79
C GLN A 44 22.25 -20.64 13.74
N VAL A 45 22.29 -20.03 14.93
CA VAL A 45 22.46 -18.58 15.11
C VAL A 45 23.62 -18.34 16.06
N HIS A 46 24.54 -17.44 15.71
CA HIS A 46 25.70 -17.09 16.53
C HIS A 46 25.74 -15.57 16.74
N THR A 47 25.21 -15.09 17.87
CA THR A 47 24.99 -13.64 18.08
C THR A 47 26.26 -12.79 18.21
N ASN A 48 27.40 -13.45 18.40
CA ASN A 48 28.72 -12.81 18.48
C ASN A 48 29.57 -12.97 17.20
N GLU A 49 29.08 -13.65 16.16
CA GLU A 49 29.82 -13.93 14.92
C GLU A 49 29.23 -13.19 13.71
N ASP A 50 30.09 -12.87 12.75
CA ASP A 50 29.79 -12.17 11.49
C ASP A 50 28.91 -10.91 11.68
N ARG A 51 29.16 -10.16 12.76
CA ARG A 51 28.37 -8.95 13.09
C ARG A 51 28.55 -7.87 12.02
N GLN A 52 27.46 -7.44 11.41
CA GLN A 52 27.43 -6.43 10.35
C GLN A 52 26.30 -5.44 10.63
N GLU A 53 26.62 -4.15 10.65
CA GLU A 53 25.60 -3.08 10.73
C GLU A 53 24.66 -3.18 9.52
N ILE A 54 23.36 -3.27 9.79
CA ILE A 54 22.30 -3.21 8.80
C ILE A 54 22.02 -1.73 8.55
N SER A 55 22.38 -1.24 7.36
CA SER A 55 22.03 0.13 7.00
C SER A 55 20.51 0.28 7.02
N PRO A 56 19.94 1.26 7.75
CA PRO A 56 18.50 1.41 7.82
C PRO A 56 17.90 1.65 6.42
N TYR A 57 18.64 2.26 5.50
CA TYR A 57 18.13 2.67 4.18
C TYR A 57 17.90 1.51 3.19
N ILE A 58 18.14 0.24 3.56
CA ILE A 58 17.68 -0.91 2.75
C ILE A 58 16.16 -1.06 2.77
N TYR A 59 15.49 -0.44 3.75
CA TYR A 59 14.03 -0.43 3.88
C TYR A 59 13.45 0.80 3.17
N GLY A 60 13.77 0.96 1.89
CA GLY A 60 13.39 2.11 1.08
C GLY A 60 12.43 1.81 -0.07
N THR A 61 11.87 2.86 -0.66
CA THR A 61 10.92 2.77 -1.79
C THR A 61 11.03 3.94 -2.77
N ASN A 62 10.54 3.75 -4.00
CA ASN A 62 10.45 4.80 -5.02
C ASN A 62 9.13 5.56 -4.93
N ALA A 63 9.11 6.83 -5.36
CA ALA A 63 7.97 7.74 -5.21
C ALA A 63 6.62 7.22 -5.76
N SER A 64 6.63 6.40 -6.81
CA SER A 64 5.44 5.84 -7.48
C SER A 64 4.85 4.58 -6.80
N ALA A 65 5.50 4.08 -5.74
CA ALA A 65 5.04 2.92 -5.00
C ALA A 65 3.90 3.30 -4.04
N SER A 66 2.66 3.26 -4.52
CA SER A 66 1.47 3.27 -3.67
C SER A 66 1.38 1.93 -2.92
N LEU A 67 1.65 1.99 -1.62
CA LEU A 67 1.63 0.88 -0.66
C LEU A 67 0.63 1.24 0.47
N THR A 68 0.57 0.51 1.59
CA THR A 68 -0.46 0.75 2.63
C THR A 68 -0.19 1.98 3.50
N GLY A 69 1.06 2.44 3.55
CA GLY A 69 1.48 3.65 4.28
C GLY A 69 2.08 3.39 5.66
N ASN A 70 2.04 2.14 6.14
CA ASN A 70 2.48 1.72 7.47
C ASN A 70 3.78 0.87 7.44
N GLU A 71 4.48 0.83 6.31
CA GLU A 71 5.69 -0.01 6.09
C GLU A 71 6.95 0.47 6.83
N GLY A 72 6.92 1.62 7.51
CA GLY A 72 8.08 2.14 8.27
C GLY A 72 9.31 2.44 7.39
N PHE A 73 9.10 3.00 6.19
CA PHE A 73 10.16 3.34 5.23
C PHE A 73 11.17 4.32 5.81
N THR A 74 12.45 4.00 5.59
CA THR A 74 13.60 4.78 6.08
C THR A 74 14.32 5.53 4.97
N ALA A 75 14.01 5.23 3.70
CA ALA A 75 14.55 5.89 2.52
C ALA A 75 13.50 6.02 1.41
N ARG A 76 13.54 7.14 0.68
CA ARG A 76 12.68 7.41 -0.46
C ARG A 76 13.51 7.97 -1.62
N ARG A 77 13.28 7.46 -2.83
CA ARG A 77 13.88 7.96 -4.07
C ARG A 77 12.85 8.59 -5.00
N LEU A 78 13.18 9.78 -5.51
CA LEU A 78 12.56 10.39 -6.67
C LEU A 78 13.50 10.21 -7.87
N GLY A 79 13.20 9.22 -8.70
CA GLY A 79 14.02 8.76 -9.83
C GLY A 79 13.18 8.04 -10.88
N GLY A 80 13.79 7.15 -11.65
CA GLY A 80 13.15 6.51 -12.80
C GLY A 80 13.09 7.42 -14.04
N ASN A 81 12.64 6.85 -15.16
CA ASN A 81 12.68 7.46 -16.50
C ASN A 81 12.21 8.92 -16.55
N ARG A 82 11.13 9.26 -15.85
CA ARG A 82 10.55 10.62 -15.85
C ARG A 82 11.52 11.71 -15.36
N MET A 83 12.49 11.37 -14.52
CA MET A 83 13.44 12.34 -13.97
C MET A 83 14.56 12.75 -14.95
N THR A 84 14.91 11.90 -15.93
CA THR A 84 15.91 12.19 -16.98
C THR A 84 15.64 13.52 -17.72
N GLY A 85 14.36 13.81 -17.96
CA GLY A 85 13.90 15.00 -18.67
C GLY A 85 13.19 16.03 -17.78
N TYR A 86 13.29 15.92 -16.46
CA TYR A 86 12.59 16.79 -15.51
C TYR A 86 13.28 18.16 -15.40
N ASN A 87 12.51 19.23 -15.61
CA ASN A 87 12.97 20.61 -15.47
C ASN A 87 12.50 21.17 -14.11
N TRP A 88 13.44 21.46 -13.21
CA TRP A 88 13.12 21.99 -11.88
C TRP A 88 12.49 23.38 -11.91
N GLU A 89 12.69 24.16 -12.98
CA GLU A 89 12.28 25.55 -13.04
C GLU A 89 10.78 25.71 -13.27
N ASN A 90 10.16 24.75 -13.98
CA ASN A 90 8.74 24.77 -14.38
C ASN A 90 8.00 23.44 -14.08
N ASN A 91 8.66 22.46 -13.47
CA ASN A 91 8.19 21.11 -13.18
C ASN A 91 7.73 20.26 -14.38
N ALA A 92 8.02 20.67 -15.61
CA ALA A 92 7.78 19.84 -16.79
C ALA A 92 8.70 18.61 -16.78
N SER A 93 8.24 17.50 -17.35
CA SER A 93 9.04 16.28 -17.54
C SER A 93 8.68 15.60 -18.85
N ASN A 94 9.58 14.78 -19.40
CA ASN A 94 9.29 13.98 -20.59
C ASN A 94 9.16 12.49 -20.28
N ALA A 95 8.12 11.85 -20.81
CA ALA A 95 7.83 10.43 -20.62
C ALA A 95 8.78 9.46 -21.34
N GLY A 96 9.59 9.94 -22.30
CA GLY A 96 10.39 9.06 -23.14
C GLY A 96 9.52 8.05 -23.92
N SER A 97 10.06 6.85 -24.14
CA SER A 97 9.35 5.74 -24.80
C SER A 97 8.11 5.27 -24.06
N ASP A 98 8.02 5.48 -22.74
CA ASP A 98 6.96 4.96 -21.89
C ASP A 98 5.59 5.53 -22.31
N TRP A 99 5.56 6.80 -22.73
CA TRP A 99 4.36 7.43 -23.27
C TRP A 99 4.65 8.49 -24.33
N LEU A 100 4.72 8.08 -25.60
CA LEU A 100 4.70 8.94 -26.79
C LEU A 100 5.76 10.06 -26.85
N HIS A 101 6.85 9.96 -26.07
CA HIS A 101 7.81 11.04 -25.83
C HIS A 101 7.13 12.35 -25.39
N GLN A 102 6.09 12.25 -24.55
CA GLN A 102 5.26 13.37 -24.14
C GLN A 102 5.96 14.25 -23.09
N SER A 103 6.08 15.56 -23.36
CA SER A 103 6.44 16.57 -22.36
C SER A 103 5.18 17.13 -21.70
N ASP A 104 5.05 16.99 -20.39
CA ASP A 104 3.83 17.29 -19.64
C ASP A 104 4.07 17.52 -18.13
N GLU A 105 2.97 17.70 -17.38
CA GLU A 105 2.91 17.88 -15.93
C GLU A 105 2.66 16.60 -15.13
N TYR A 106 2.96 15.41 -15.67
CA TYR A 106 2.71 14.12 -15.02
C TYR A 106 3.21 14.04 -13.57
N LEU A 107 4.45 14.48 -13.32
CA LEU A 107 5.00 14.48 -11.95
C LEU A 107 4.25 15.44 -11.01
N CYS A 108 3.67 16.54 -11.50
CA CYS A 108 2.80 17.37 -10.68
C CYS A 108 1.50 16.64 -10.31
N SER A 109 0.92 15.88 -11.25
CA SER A 109 -0.27 15.06 -11.01
C SER A 109 -0.02 13.92 -10.02
N GLU A 110 1.12 13.23 -10.11
CA GLU A 110 1.52 12.18 -9.15
C GLU A 110 1.62 12.71 -7.71
N PHE A 111 2.07 13.95 -7.52
CA PHE A 111 2.12 14.61 -6.22
C PHE A 111 0.87 15.45 -5.89
N ALA A 112 -0.22 15.29 -6.66
CA ALA A 112 -1.51 15.99 -6.49
C ALA A 112 -1.39 17.53 -6.41
N LEU A 113 -0.40 18.12 -7.09
CA LEU A 113 -0.16 19.55 -7.11
C LEU A 113 -1.23 20.28 -7.92
N SER A 114 -1.68 21.44 -7.43
CA SER A 114 -2.53 22.33 -8.22
C SER A 114 -1.76 22.92 -9.42
N PRO A 115 -2.43 23.35 -10.51
CA PRO A 115 -1.75 24.00 -11.64
C PRO A 115 -0.90 25.21 -11.21
N SER A 116 -1.34 25.97 -10.20
CA SER A 116 -0.56 27.08 -9.64
C SER A 116 0.69 26.66 -8.85
N GLU A 117 0.68 25.47 -8.24
CA GLU A 117 1.86 24.92 -7.57
C GLU A 117 2.84 24.30 -8.57
N CYS A 118 2.34 23.70 -9.65
CA CYS A 118 3.17 23.15 -10.72
C CYS A 118 4.00 24.22 -11.46
N GLU A 119 3.71 25.51 -11.30
CA GLU A 119 4.51 26.64 -11.80
C GLU A 119 5.53 27.19 -10.78
N ILE A 120 5.62 26.62 -9.56
CA ILE A 120 6.62 27.03 -8.56
C ILE A 120 7.91 26.21 -8.78
N PRO A 121 9.09 26.85 -8.94
CA PRO A 121 10.36 26.14 -9.09
C PRO A 121 10.63 25.13 -7.97
N GLY A 122 11.10 23.94 -8.34
CA GLY A 122 11.45 22.83 -7.46
C GLY A 122 10.28 22.16 -6.73
N LYS A 123 9.02 22.56 -6.97
CA LYS A 123 7.87 22.18 -6.14
C LYS A 123 7.57 20.68 -6.14
N VAL A 124 7.83 19.94 -7.22
CA VAL A 124 7.75 18.47 -7.24
C VAL A 124 8.74 17.85 -6.26
N GLN A 125 10.00 18.27 -6.32
CA GLN A 125 11.08 17.73 -5.48
C GLN A 125 10.93 18.18 -4.02
N SER A 126 10.51 19.42 -3.78
CA SER A 126 10.25 19.95 -2.44
C SER A 126 9.10 19.20 -1.77
N THR A 127 7.98 19.00 -2.47
CA THR A 127 6.81 18.27 -1.95
C THR A 127 7.16 16.80 -1.66
N PHE A 128 7.95 16.15 -2.52
CA PHE A 128 8.47 14.81 -2.26
C PHE A 128 9.39 14.78 -1.02
N HIS A 129 10.24 15.78 -0.84
CA HIS A 129 11.14 15.87 0.31
C HIS A 129 10.37 16.17 1.61
N ASP A 130 9.40 17.07 1.61
CA ASP A 130 8.51 17.36 2.74
C ASP A 130 7.81 16.09 3.25
N GLN A 131 7.28 15.27 2.32
CA GLN A 131 6.72 13.95 2.64
C GLN A 131 7.74 12.99 3.25
N SER A 132 9.01 13.06 2.80
CA SER A 132 10.08 12.21 3.34
C SER A 132 10.47 12.65 4.75
N LEU A 133 10.54 13.96 5.01
CA LEU A 133 10.79 14.52 6.33
C LEU A 133 9.68 14.17 7.32
N ALA A 134 8.42 14.16 6.88
CA ALA A 134 7.29 13.69 7.70
C ALA A 134 7.38 12.21 8.11
N GLN A 135 8.13 11.39 7.35
CA GLN A 135 8.40 9.98 7.64
C GLN A 135 9.78 9.75 8.30
N GLY A 136 10.59 10.80 8.51
CA GLY A 136 11.98 10.66 8.96
C GLY A 136 12.91 9.97 7.96
N ALA A 137 12.51 9.87 6.69
CA ALA A 137 13.19 9.07 5.68
C ALA A 137 14.32 9.84 4.97
N TYR A 138 15.41 9.12 4.67
CA TYR A 138 16.47 9.59 3.76
C TYR A 138 15.87 9.93 2.40
N THR A 139 16.22 11.08 1.82
CA THR A 139 15.77 11.50 0.49
C THR A 139 16.89 11.41 -0.54
N VAL A 140 16.68 10.63 -1.61
CA VAL A 140 17.48 10.69 -2.85
C VAL A 140 16.69 11.46 -3.92
N LEU A 141 17.27 12.52 -4.48
CA LEU A 141 16.73 13.27 -5.61
C LEU A 141 17.55 13.03 -6.87
N THR A 142 16.91 12.70 -7.99
CA THR A 142 17.60 12.55 -9.28
C THR A 142 17.86 13.89 -9.94
N LEU A 143 19.09 14.09 -10.39
CA LEU A 143 19.54 15.22 -11.20
C LEU A 143 19.65 14.80 -12.67
N PRO A 144 18.97 15.47 -13.61
CA PRO A 144 19.08 15.15 -15.02
C PRO A 144 20.49 15.46 -15.54
N MET A 145 21.04 14.57 -16.35
CA MET A 145 22.43 14.57 -16.84
C MET A 145 22.53 14.16 -18.32
N ALA A 146 21.48 13.57 -18.90
CA ALA A 146 21.42 13.18 -20.32
C ALA A 146 21.69 14.34 -21.31
N GLY A 147 21.39 15.58 -20.90
CA GLY A 147 21.86 16.80 -21.56
C GLY A 147 20.79 17.87 -21.82
N TYR A 148 19.51 17.49 -21.78
CA TYR A 148 18.38 18.39 -21.96
C TYR A 148 17.19 18.00 -21.08
N VAL A 149 16.38 18.99 -20.70
CA VAL A 149 15.13 18.82 -19.93
C VAL A 149 13.96 19.47 -20.65
N ALA A 150 12.72 19.08 -20.32
CA ALA A 150 11.52 19.60 -20.98
C ALA A 150 11.37 21.12 -20.76
N ARG A 151 11.29 21.88 -21.87
CA ARG A 151 11.01 23.33 -21.82
C ARG A 151 9.53 23.64 -21.59
N ASP A 152 8.66 22.72 -22.00
CA ASP A 152 7.22 22.92 -22.04
C ASP A 152 6.44 21.69 -21.58
N LYS A 153 5.13 21.89 -21.39
CA LYS A 153 4.12 20.86 -21.07
C LYS A 153 3.23 20.58 -22.30
N ALA A 154 3.76 20.77 -23.52
CA ALA A 154 2.96 20.89 -24.75
C ALA A 154 2.68 19.55 -25.47
N GLY A 155 2.88 18.41 -24.80
CA GLY A 155 2.53 17.09 -25.32
C GLY A 155 3.68 16.39 -26.06
N PRO A 156 3.37 15.41 -26.94
CA PRO A 156 4.35 14.59 -27.66
C PRO A 156 5.47 15.39 -28.35
N VAL A 157 6.68 14.84 -28.37
CA VAL A 157 7.85 15.41 -29.04
C VAL A 157 8.21 14.58 -30.28
N ASP A 158 8.09 15.20 -31.46
CA ASP A 158 8.36 14.54 -32.74
C ASP A 158 9.86 14.25 -32.94
N VAL A 159 10.20 13.30 -33.83
CA VAL A 159 11.60 12.97 -34.15
C VAL A 159 12.36 14.21 -34.69
N SER A 160 11.68 15.08 -35.43
CA SER A 160 12.23 16.36 -35.91
C SER A 160 12.44 17.42 -34.81
N GLU A 161 11.94 17.16 -33.60
CA GLU A 161 12.08 18.01 -32.42
C GLU A 161 13.04 17.41 -31.38
N THR A 162 13.79 16.37 -31.75
CA THR A 162 14.93 15.86 -30.96
C THR A 162 15.87 17.00 -30.60
N ALA A 163 16.39 16.99 -29.37
CA ALA A 163 17.23 18.05 -28.83
C ALA A 163 18.54 18.22 -29.64
N PRO A 164 19.03 19.46 -29.80
CA PRO A 164 18.42 20.73 -29.39
C PRO A 164 17.25 21.16 -30.29
N SER A 165 16.12 21.54 -29.68
CA SER A 165 14.96 22.10 -30.37
C SER A 165 14.19 23.06 -29.43
N ALA A 166 13.13 23.70 -29.91
CA ALA A 166 12.29 24.58 -29.09
C ALA A 166 11.52 23.86 -27.96
N ARG A 167 11.57 22.53 -27.88
CA ARG A 167 10.92 21.70 -26.86
C ARG A 167 11.79 21.45 -25.62
N TRP A 168 13.04 21.89 -25.66
CA TRP A 168 14.10 21.48 -24.74
C TRP A 168 14.93 22.67 -24.24
N ASP A 169 15.30 22.64 -22.97
CA ASP A 169 16.32 23.51 -22.38
C ASP A 169 17.59 22.69 -22.10
N GLN A 170 18.76 23.28 -22.32
CA GLN A 170 20.06 22.61 -22.17
C GLN A 170 20.45 22.51 -20.69
N ILE A 171 20.96 21.36 -20.27
CA ILE A 171 21.49 21.20 -18.91
C ILE A 171 22.91 21.75 -18.86
N GLU A 172 23.18 22.66 -17.92
CA GLU A 172 24.53 23.04 -17.52
C GLU A 172 24.74 22.69 -16.05
N PHE A 173 25.83 21.98 -15.73
CA PHE A 173 26.03 21.53 -14.35
C PHE A 173 26.36 22.67 -13.41
N ALA A 174 27.16 23.65 -13.86
CA ALA A 174 27.65 24.76 -13.05
C ALA A 174 27.33 26.13 -13.66
N LYS A 175 26.56 26.97 -12.97
CA LYS A 175 26.08 28.27 -13.46
C LYS A 175 27.17 29.32 -13.67
N GLN A 176 28.22 29.28 -12.84
CA GLN A 176 29.33 30.26 -12.85
C GLN A 176 28.90 31.74 -12.72
N ALA A 177 27.68 31.98 -12.24
CA ALA A 177 27.09 33.29 -11.97
C ALA A 177 26.25 33.20 -10.67
N PRO A 178 25.83 34.33 -10.07
CA PRO A 178 25.03 34.30 -8.85
C PRO A 178 23.74 33.49 -9.00
N PHE A 179 23.49 32.58 -8.05
CA PHE A 179 22.28 31.78 -7.99
C PHE A 179 21.04 32.63 -7.68
N GLN A 180 19.90 32.17 -8.19
CA GLN A 180 18.59 32.78 -8.05
C GLN A 180 17.60 31.72 -7.55
N LEU A 181 16.83 32.05 -6.51
CA LEU A 181 15.73 31.19 -6.03
C LEU A 181 14.49 31.26 -6.93
N GLN A 182 14.55 32.08 -7.97
CA GLN A 182 13.58 32.23 -9.05
C GLN A 182 14.44 32.21 -10.35
N PRO A 183 14.57 31.07 -11.02
CA PRO A 183 15.43 30.92 -12.20
C PRO A 183 14.89 31.69 -13.42
N ASP A 184 15.71 31.85 -14.46
CA ASP A 184 15.31 32.55 -15.69
C ASP A 184 14.71 31.59 -16.71
N LEU A 185 13.38 31.43 -16.65
CA LEU A 185 12.55 30.56 -17.50
C LEU A 185 12.65 30.82 -19.03
N ASN A 186 13.55 31.70 -19.49
CA ASN A 186 13.62 32.17 -20.87
C ASN A 186 14.99 31.93 -21.54
N ASP A 187 16.08 31.76 -20.77
CA ASP A 187 17.44 31.73 -21.34
C ASP A 187 17.75 30.45 -22.14
N GLY A 188 17.00 29.37 -21.87
CA GLY A 188 17.12 28.08 -22.54
C GLY A 188 18.15 27.14 -21.93
N VAL A 189 18.56 27.40 -20.69
CA VAL A 189 19.53 26.62 -19.93
C VAL A 189 18.97 26.36 -18.54
N VAL A 190 19.16 25.15 -18.01
CA VAL A 190 18.76 24.78 -16.65
C VAL A 190 20.01 24.37 -15.86
N TYR A 191 20.23 25.03 -14.73
CA TYR A 191 21.46 24.90 -13.94
C TYR A 191 21.28 23.95 -12.75
N MET A 192 22.16 22.96 -12.63
CA MET A 192 22.05 21.92 -11.60
C MET A 192 22.61 22.34 -10.24
N ASP A 193 23.72 23.06 -10.21
CA ASP A 193 24.23 23.68 -8.97
C ASP A 193 23.26 24.73 -8.41
N GLU A 194 22.56 25.47 -9.27
CA GLU A 194 21.49 26.39 -8.84
C GLU A 194 20.30 25.66 -8.20
N PHE A 195 19.89 24.51 -8.76
CA PHE A 195 18.88 23.65 -8.15
C PHE A 195 19.33 23.09 -6.79
N VAL A 196 20.55 22.57 -6.68
CA VAL A 196 21.10 22.11 -5.39
C VAL A 196 21.12 23.27 -4.39
N ASN A 197 21.54 24.46 -4.82
CA ASN A 197 21.51 25.66 -3.98
C ASN A 197 20.08 26.04 -3.55
N PHE A 198 19.09 25.89 -4.42
CA PHE A 198 17.68 26.11 -4.08
C PHE A 198 17.23 25.16 -2.96
N MET A 199 17.55 23.86 -3.07
CA MET A 199 17.24 22.88 -2.03
C MET A 199 17.99 23.16 -0.72
N VAL A 200 19.30 23.41 -0.77
CA VAL A 200 20.13 23.75 0.40
C VAL A 200 19.65 25.04 1.07
N HIS A 201 19.19 26.03 0.31
CA HIS A 201 18.62 27.26 0.86
C HIS A 201 17.33 27.02 1.64
N HIS A 202 16.48 26.09 1.18
CA HIS A 202 15.19 25.80 1.81
C HIS A 202 15.32 24.85 3.01
N TYR A 203 16.19 23.83 2.91
CA TYR A 203 16.22 22.68 3.82
C TYR A 203 17.50 22.57 4.65
N GLY A 204 18.53 23.35 4.34
CA GLY A 204 19.89 23.15 4.82
C GLY A 204 20.66 22.11 3.99
N ASP A 205 21.95 22.00 4.27
CA ASP A 205 22.86 21.02 3.65
C ASP A 205 22.56 19.57 4.12
N ALA A 206 23.20 18.58 3.50
CA ALA A 206 23.03 17.17 3.83
C ALA A 206 23.42 16.80 5.28
N GLN A 207 24.14 17.66 6.02
CA GLN A 207 24.36 17.47 7.47
C GLN A 207 23.19 17.97 8.32
N SER A 208 22.49 19.00 7.86
CA SER A 208 21.31 19.57 8.52
C SER A 208 20.22 18.51 8.69
N SER A 209 19.50 18.50 9.82
CA SER A 209 18.49 17.46 10.10
C SER A 209 17.37 17.37 9.06
N THR A 210 17.10 18.48 8.37
CA THR A 210 16.09 18.62 7.32
C THR A 210 16.63 18.57 5.90
N GLY A 211 17.95 18.53 5.68
CA GLY A 211 18.52 18.64 4.33
C GLY A 211 18.39 17.36 3.48
N VAL A 212 18.34 17.54 2.15
CA VAL A 212 18.42 16.44 1.17
C VAL A 212 19.76 15.74 1.34
N LYS A 213 19.74 14.40 1.40
CA LYS A 213 20.92 13.61 1.80
C LYS A 213 21.73 13.10 0.60
N GLY A 214 21.05 12.73 -0.48
CA GLY A 214 21.69 12.17 -1.67
C GLY A 214 21.13 12.69 -2.98
N TYR A 215 21.99 12.73 -4.00
CA TYR A 215 21.64 13.07 -5.36
C TYR A 215 22.05 11.94 -6.32
N SER A 216 21.10 11.50 -7.16
CA SER A 216 21.34 10.51 -8.22
C SER A 216 21.79 11.20 -9.51
N LEU A 217 22.83 10.65 -10.12
CA LEU A 217 23.36 11.08 -11.42
C LEU A 217 22.49 10.50 -12.55
N ASP A 218 21.32 11.12 -12.76
CA ASP A 218 20.30 10.71 -13.72
C ASP A 218 19.77 9.29 -13.45
N ASN A 219 19.31 8.59 -14.48
CA ASN A 219 18.64 7.30 -14.43
C ASN A 219 18.97 6.48 -15.69
N GLU A 220 19.45 5.25 -15.50
CA GLU A 220 19.62 4.25 -16.57
C GLU A 220 20.36 4.74 -17.84
N PRO A 221 21.59 5.31 -17.72
CA PRO A 221 22.27 5.95 -18.86
C PRO A 221 22.48 5.04 -20.07
N GLY A 222 22.71 3.74 -19.85
CA GLY A 222 22.80 2.75 -20.93
C GLY A 222 21.51 2.58 -21.76
N LEU A 223 20.38 3.12 -21.31
CA LEU A 223 19.10 3.15 -22.01
C LEU A 223 18.68 4.54 -22.50
N TRP A 224 19.48 5.60 -22.32
CA TRP A 224 19.13 6.95 -22.79
C TRP A 224 18.73 6.99 -24.27
N SER A 225 19.48 6.33 -25.15
CA SER A 225 19.18 6.25 -26.60
C SER A 225 17.94 5.39 -26.93
N HIS A 226 17.43 4.62 -25.98
CA HIS A 226 16.20 3.85 -26.10
C HIS A 226 15.01 4.63 -25.53
N THR A 227 15.06 4.89 -24.23
CA THR A 227 13.99 5.53 -23.46
C THR A 227 13.84 7.01 -23.82
N HIS A 228 14.96 7.74 -23.89
CA HIS A 228 14.99 9.18 -24.08
C HIS A 228 15.61 9.59 -25.43
N ALA A 229 15.26 8.86 -26.49
CA ALA A 229 15.69 9.10 -27.89
C ALA A 229 15.26 10.46 -28.50
N ARG A 230 14.72 11.40 -27.70
CA ARG A 230 14.52 12.82 -28.05
C ARG A 230 15.44 13.77 -27.29
N ILE A 231 16.09 13.31 -26.23
CA ILE A 231 17.05 14.05 -25.39
C ILE A 231 18.47 13.67 -25.80
N HIS A 232 18.75 12.37 -25.83
CA HIS A 232 20.07 11.81 -26.17
C HIS A 232 19.85 10.59 -27.09
N PRO A 233 19.93 10.77 -28.43
CA PRO A 233 19.55 9.74 -29.39
C PRO A 233 20.64 8.70 -29.70
N ASP A 234 21.90 8.99 -29.37
CA ASP A 234 23.05 8.11 -29.64
C ASP A 234 23.37 7.25 -28.40
N PRO A 235 23.81 5.99 -28.55
CA PRO A 235 24.23 5.20 -27.39
C PRO A 235 25.35 5.89 -26.60
N VAL A 236 25.14 6.09 -25.30
CA VAL A 236 26.05 6.83 -24.42
C VAL A 236 27.47 6.24 -24.42
N GLY A 237 28.48 7.10 -24.48
CA GLY A 237 29.88 6.67 -24.39
C GLY A 237 30.28 6.26 -22.97
N ALA A 238 31.18 5.28 -22.85
CA ALA A 238 31.86 4.91 -21.62
C ALA A 238 32.70 6.07 -21.05
N VAL A 239 33.40 6.82 -21.91
CA VAL A 239 34.08 8.07 -21.51
C VAL A 239 33.06 9.17 -21.19
N GLU A 240 32.02 9.31 -22.02
CA GLU A 240 31.00 10.35 -21.87
C GLU A 240 30.28 10.28 -20.52
N LEU A 241 29.86 9.08 -20.10
CA LEU A 241 29.16 8.91 -18.82
C LEU A 241 30.07 9.22 -17.62
N VAL A 242 31.36 8.89 -17.70
CA VAL A 242 32.37 9.27 -16.69
C VAL A 242 32.52 10.78 -16.63
N ASP A 243 32.75 11.45 -17.77
CA ASP A 243 32.96 12.90 -17.84
C ASP A 243 31.74 13.67 -17.33
N ARG A 244 30.53 13.26 -17.71
CA ARG A 244 29.27 13.80 -17.20
C ARG A 244 29.13 13.60 -15.69
N SER A 245 29.39 12.38 -15.20
CA SER A 245 29.31 12.06 -13.77
C SER A 245 30.26 12.92 -12.93
N VAL A 246 31.50 13.08 -13.40
CA VAL A 246 32.52 13.92 -12.75
C VAL A 246 32.12 15.39 -12.75
N GLY A 247 31.61 15.90 -13.88
CA GLY A 247 31.13 17.28 -14.00
C GLY A 247 29.98 17.60 -13.04
N MET A 248 28.95 16.76 -13.02
CA MET A 248 27.81 16.90 -12.11
C MET A 248 28.24 16.78 -10.65
N ALA A 249 29.00 15.74 -10.29
CA ALA A 249 29.42 15.52 -8.91
C ALA A 249 30.23 16.70 -8.33
N LYS A 250 31.10 17.32 -9.15
CA LYS A 250 31.83 18.54 -8.76
C LYS A 250 30.90 19.73 -8.57
N ALA A 251 29.92 19.91 -9.45
CA ALA A 251 28.95 21.00 -9.35
C ALA A 251 28.08 20.89 -8.09
N VAL A 252 27.55 19.69 -7.79
CA VAL A 252 26.82 19.40 -6.55
C VAL A 252 27.69 19.66 -5.33
N LYS A 253 28.91 19.09 -5.28
CA LYS A 253 29.79 19.19 -4.11
C LYS A 253 30.44 20.55 -3.89
N ALA A 254 30.43 21.44 -4.89
CA ALA A 254 30.78 22.84 -4.73
C ALA A 254 29.70 23.65 -3.98
N VAL A 255 28.44 23.17 -3.98
CA VAL A 255 27.32 23.77 -3.23
C VAL A 255 27.11 23.05 -1.89
N ASP A 256 27.05 21.72 -1.91
CA ASP A 256 26.92 20.87 -0.73
C ASP A 256 28.03 19.81 -0.70
N PRO A 257 29.14 20.04 0.02
CA PRO A 257 30.26 19.10 0.10
C PRO A 257 29.93 17.83 0.90
N HIS A 258 28.74 17.75 1.51
CA HIS A 258 28.29 16.66 2.38
C HIS A 258 27.24 15.77 1.71
N ALA A 259 26.57 16.24 0.65
CA ALA A 259 25.60 15.45 -0.10
C ALA A 259 26.25 14.22 -0.76
N GLU A 260 25.58 13.08 -0.68
CA GLU A 260 26.07 11.81 -1.22
C GLU A 260 25.71 11.67 -2.71
N ILE A 261 26.70 11.34 -3.54
CA ILE A 261 26.51 11.13 -4.98
C ILE A 261 26.29 9.64 -5.26
N PHE A 262 25.11 9.33 -5.80
CA PHE A 262 24.72 8.02 -6.31
C PHE A 262 25.00 8.00 -7.81
N GLY A 263 25.84 7.08 -8.28
CA GLY A 263 26.35 7.08 -9.65
C GLY A 263 26.41 5.69 -10.29
N GLY A 264 26.28 5.68 -11.62
CA GLY A 264 26.10 4.49 -12.44
C GLY A 264 24.63 4.31 -12.81
N VAL A 265 23.78 4.13 -11.81
CA VAL A 265 22.30 3.99 -11.91
C VAL A 265 21.92 3.00 -13.01
N PHE A 266 22.64 1.87 -13.05
CA PHE A 266 22.64 0.96 -14.19
C PHE A 266 21.38 0.10 -14.22
N TYR A 267 20.61 0.15 -15.32
CA TYR A 267 19.31 -0.55 -15.48
C TYR A 267 19.33 -2.07 -15.21
N GLY A 268 20.49 -2.70 -15.37
CA GLY A 268 20.65 -4.14 -15.27
C GLY A 268 21.96 -4.64 -15.89
N PHE A 269 22.09 -5.97 -15.99
CA PHE A 269 23.40 -6.62 -16.14
C PHE A 269 24.23 -6.19 -17.37
N ASN A 270 23.62 -5.92 -18.53
CA ASN A 270 24.40 -5.46 -19.69
C ASN A 270 25.00 -4.06 -19.51
N ALA A 271 24.33 -3.18 -18.76
CA ALA A 271 24.91 -1.90 -18.37
C ALA A 271 26.10 -2.10 -17.40
N TYR A 272 26.01 -3.08 -16.49
CA TYR A 272 27.16 -3.44 -15.63
C TYR A 272 28.33 -3.98 -16.46
N TYR A 273 28.02 -4.81 -17.46
CA TYR A 273 29.00 -5.55 -18.27
C TYR A 273 29.74 -4.65 -19.26
N SER A 274 29.02 -3.76 -19.94
CA SER A 274 29.50 -3.06 -21.14
C SER A 274 28.92 -1.66 -21.36
N LEU A 275 28.17 -1.12 -20.40
CA LEU A 275 27.30 0.05 -20.59
C LEU A 275 26.38 -0.12 -21.82
N GLN A 276 25.71 -1.28 -21.92
CA GLN A 276 24.84 -1.62 -23.05
C GLN A 276 25.58 -1.57 -24.41
N ASP A 277 26.75 -2.21 -24.46
CA ASP A 277 27.68 -2.21 -25.60
C ASP A 277 28.04 -0.80 -26.10
N ALA A 278 28.40 0.09 -25.15
CA ALA A 278 28.80 1.48 -25.44
C ALA A 278 29.87 1.56 -26.56
N PRO A 279 29.77 2.55 -27.47
CA PRO A 279 30.46 2.53 -28.76
C PRO A 279 31.99 2.59 -28.66
N ASP A 280 32.50 3.15 -27.56
CA ASP A 280 33.93 3.26 -27.20
C ASP A 280 34.39 2.19 -26.19
N TRP A 281 33.50 1.33 -25.67
CA TRP A 281 33.83 0.35 -24.63
C TRP A 281 34.97 -0.58 -25.06
N ALA A 282 34.97 -1.05 -26.30
CA ALA A 282 36.05 -1.90 -26.82
C ALA A 282 37.42 -1.21 -26.87
N ALA A 283 37.46 0.13 -26.90
CA ALA A 283 38.69 0.92 -26.87
C ALA A 283 39.17 1.21 -25.43
N VAL A 284 38.25 1.39 -24.47
CA VAL A 284 38.60 1.77 -23.08
C VAL A 284 38.59 0.60 -22.08
N LYS A 285 37.99 -0.55 -22.40
CA LYS A 285 37.90 -1.72 -21.52
C LYS A 285 39.25 -2.17 -20.97
N GLY A 286 40.32 -2.12 -21.78
CA GLY A 286 41.67 -2.50 -21.34
C GLY A 286 41.70 -3.89 -20.66
N SER A 287 42.04 -3.89 -19.36
CA SER A 287 42.05 -5.09 -18.50
C SER A 287 40.88 -5.18 -17.50
N TYR A 288 39.90 -4.27 -17.57
CA TYR A 288 38.72 -4.31 -16.72
C TYR A 288 37.83 -5.50 -17.09
N ASN A 289 37.24 -6.18 -16.10
CA ASN A 289 36.41 -7.35 -16.37
C ASN A 289 35.08 -6.93 -17.03
N TRP A 290 34.54 -5.81 -16.58
CA TRP A 290 33.25 -5.23 -16.95
C TRP A 290 33.24 -3.71 -16.72
N TYR A 291 32.21 -3.01 -17.19
CA TYR A 291 32.10 -1.56 -17.12
C TYR A 291 32.08 -1.00 -15.68
N VAL A 292 31.50 -1.72 -14.71
CA VAL A 292 31.52 -1.32 -13.28
C VAL A 292 32.95 -1.08 -12.77
N ASP A 293 33.90 -1.96 -13.11
CA ASP A 293 35.31 -1.81 -12.69
C ASP A 293 35.92 -0.51 -13.26
N TYR A 294 35.64 -0.22 -14.53
CA TYR A 294 36.10 1.00 -15.22
C TYR A 294 35.49 2.26 -14.59
N TYR A 295 34.16 2.29 -14.40
CA TYR A 295 33.47 3.45 -13.83
C TYR A 295 33.98 3.80 -12.44
N LEU A 296 34.16 2.79 -11.57
CA LEU A 296 34.70 2.96 -10.23
C LEU A 296 36.14 3.54 -10.23
N ASP A 297 37.05 2.99 -11.03
CA ASP A 297 38.44 3.47 -11.03
C ASP A 297 38.57 4.86 -11.67
N GLN A 298 37.81 5.16 -12.74
CA GLN A 298 37.81 6.50 -13.34
C GLN A 298 37.26 7.57 -12.38
N LEU A 299 36.14 7.30 -11.68
CA LEU A 299 35.59 8.23 -10.69
C LEU A 299 36.54 8.42 -9.49
N LYS A 300 37.27 7.39 -9.08
CA LYS A 300 38.34 7.50 -8.08
C LYS A 300 39.50 8.35 -8.55
N GLN A 301 40.01 8.15 -9.77
CA GLN A 301 41.08 8.98 -10.33
C GLN A 301 40.65 10.45 -10.36
N ALA A 302 39.46 10.75 -10.89
CA ALA A 302 38.91 12.11 -10.90
C ALA A 302 38.71 12.70 -9.49
N SER A 303 38.38 11.86 -8.49
CA SER A 303 38.29 12.27 -7.08
C SER A 303 39.65 12.57 -6.44
N GLN A 304 40.70 11.85 -6.84
CA GLN A 304 42.07 12.10 -6.41
C GLN A 304 42.61 13.42 -7.00
N ASP A 305 42.30 13.69 -8.27
CA ASP A 305 42.67 14.94 -8.95
C ASP A 305 41.93 16.16 -8.38
N GLU A 306 40.66 16.02 -7.99
CA GLU A 306 39.89 17.08 -7.32
C GLU A 306 40.28 17.26 -5.84
N GLY A 307 40.77 16.21 -5.19
CA GLY A 307 41.02 16.20 -3.74
C GLY A 307 39.75 15.98 -2.88
N GLN A 308 38.63 15.62 -3.51
CA GLN A 308 37.35 15.31 -2.86
C GLN A 308 36.74 14.06 -3.51
N ARG A 309 36.09 13.20 -2.72
CA ARG A 309 35.31 12.06 -3.23
C ARG A 309 34.17 12.57 -4.11
N LEU A 310 34.05 12.05 -5.34
CA LEU A 310 33.01 12.40 -6.32
C LEU A 310 31.97 11.29 -6.55
N LEU A 311 32.16 10.11 -5.97
CA LEU A 311 31.19 9.01 -5.96
C LEU A 311 31.14 8.46 -4.54
N ASP A 312 29.98 8.57 -3.90
CA ASP A 312 29.77 8.08 -2.52
C ASP A 312 29.08 6.71 -2.54
N VAL A 313 28.19 6.50 -3.50
CA VAL A 313 27.40 5.26 -3.65
C VAL A 313 27.45 4.78 -5.10
N LEU A 314 27.91 3.55 -5.33
CA LEU A 314 27.69 2.84 -6.58
C LEU A 314 26.20 2.43 -6.63
N ASP A 315 25.52 2.81 -7.69
CA ASP A 315 24.08 2.63 -7.84
C ASP A 315 23.76 1.69 -9.03
N VAL A 316 22.86 0.74 -8.79
CA VAL A 316 22.37 -0.23 -9.79
C VAL A 316 20.87 -0.48 -9.62
N HIS A 317 20.20 -0.87 -10.69
CA HIS A 317 18.84 -1.41 -10.68
C HIS A 317 18.90 -2.92 -10.88
N TRP A 318 18.19 -3.70 -10.06
CA TRP A 318 18.17 -5.16 -10.13
C TRP A 318 16.76 -5.71 -10.27
N TYR A 319 16.36 -5.94 -11.52
CA TYR A 319 15.19 -6.77 -11.84
C TYR A 319 15.68 -8.18 -12.22
N PRO A 320 15.42 -9.23 -11.41
CA PRO A 320 15.89 -10.58 -11.73
C PRO A 320 15.47 -11.04 -13.12
N GLU A 321 16.41 -11.62 -13.86
CA GLU A 321 16.16 -12.27 -15.15
C GLU A 321 15.76 -13.75 -14.99
N ALA A 322 15.73 -14.23 -13.73
CA ALA A 322 15.27 -15.56 -13.36
C ALA A 322 13.90 -15.90 -13.97
N GLN A 323 13.81 -17.10 -14.53
CA GLN A 323 12.60 -17.67 -15.10
C GLN A 323 12.13 -18.90 -14.35
N GLY A 324 10.82 -19.15 -14.43
CA GLY A 324 10.21 -20.41 -14.00
C GLY A 324 8.99 -20.70 -14.87
N GLY A 325 8.87 -21.93 -15.35
CA GLY A 325 7.78 -22.33 -16.25
C GLY A 325 7.73 -21.53 -17.57
N GLY A 326 8.87 -21.04 -18.07
CA GLY A 326 8.96 -20.25 -19.30
C GLY A 326 8.52 -18.79 -19.18
N GLN A 327 8.47 -18.23 -17.96
CA GLN A 327 8.15 -16.83 -17.69
C GLN A 327 9.20 -16.23 -16.75
N ARG A 328 9.63 -14.99 -17.00
CA ARG A 328 10.46 -14.20 -16.08
C ARG A 328 9.65 -13.87 -14.82
N ILE A 329 10.27 -13.87 -13.65
CA ILE A 329 9.56 -13.61 -12.39
C ILE A 329 9.08 -12.16 -12.25
N THR A 330 9.75 -11.21 -12.90
CA THR A 330 9.25 -9.83 -13.08
C THR A 330 8.54 -9.66 -14.41
N PHE A 331 7.72 -8.61 -14.53
CA PHE A 331 6.96 -8.23 -15.73
C PHE A 331 5.99 -9.29 -16.29
N SER A 332 5.75 -10.38 -15.55
CA SER A 332 4.82 -11.47 -15.92
C SER A 332 3.65 -11.66 -14.93
N GLY A 333 3.50 -10.72 -13.99
CA GLY A 333 2.62 -10.88 -12.82
C GLY A 333 3.06 -12.04 -11.92
N VAL A 334 2.11 -12.62 -11.19
CA VAL A 334 2.31 -13.84 -10.38
C VAL A 334 2.92 -15.01 -11.17
N GLY A 335 2.60 -15.16 -12.45
CA GLY A 335 3.04 -16.29 -13.28
C GLY A 335 2.40 -17.63 -12.87
N ASN A 336 2.96 -18.73 -13.38
CA ASN A 336 2.52 -20.08 -13.02
C ASN A 336 3.27 -20.63 -11.79
N VAL A 337 2.90 -21.81 -11.29
CA VAL A 337 3.49 -22.41 -10.07
C VAL A 337 5.02 -22.56 -10.16
N GLU A 338 5.57 -22.85 -11.35
CA GLU A 338 7.03 -22.93 -11.51
C GLU A 338 7.67 -21.53 -11.53
N THR A 339 6.98 -20.49 -12.02
CA THR A 339 7.38 -19.08 -11.87
C THR A 339 7.39 -18.67 -10.40
N GLN A 340 6.37 -19.07 -9.63
CA GLN A 340 6.27 -18.79 -8.19
C GLN A 340 7.41 -19.46 -7.41
N LYS A 341 7.74 -20.73 -7.71
CA LYS A 341 8.90 -21.42 -7.14
C LYS A 341 10.23 -20.77 -7.52
N ALA A 342 10.41 -20.41 -8.79
CA ALA A 342 11.61 -19.70 -9.23
C ALA A 342 11.77 -18.36 -8.50
N ARG A 343 10.67 -17.64 -8.27
CA ARG A 343 10.67 -16.38 -7.49
C ARG A 343 11.13 -16.58 -6.06
N LEU A 344 10.71 -17.65 -5.39
CA LEU A 344 11.16 -18.01 -4.03
C LEU A 344 12.66 -18.36 -3.97
N GLN A 345 13.27 -18.77 -5.07
CA GLN A 345 14.70 -19.10 -5.13
C GLN A 345 15.57 -17.95 -5.64
N ALA A 346 15.04 -17.05 -6.48
CA ALA A 346 15.80 -15.97 -7.12
C ALA A 346 16.60 -15.04 -6.18
N PRO A 347 16.19 -14.75 -4.92
CA PRO A 347 17.03 -14.01 -3.98
C PRO A 347 18.41 -14.66 -3.74
N ARG A 348 18.55 -15.98 -3.96
CA ARG A 348 19.84 -16.68 -3.87
C ARG A 348 20.85 -16.18 -4.91
N THR A 349 20.44 -15.69 -6.08
CA THR A 349 21.34 -15.08 -7.08
C THR A 349 22.11 -13.87 -6.54
N LEU A 350 21.59 -13.21 -5.49
CA LEU A 350 22.29 -12.14 -4.79
C LEU A 350 23.56 -12.60 -4.08
N TRP A 351 23.61 -13.83 -3.55
CA TRP A 351 24.62 -14.23 -2.56
C TRP A 351 25.14 -15.68 -2.61
N ASP A 352 24.37 -16.63 -3.12
CA ASP A 352 24.65 -18.07 -3.04
C ASP A 352 25.48 -18.53 -4.27
N PRO A 353 26.76 -18.89 -4.11
CA PRO A 353 27.60 -19.36 -5.21
C PRO A 353 27.26 -20.77 -5.69
N THR A 354 26.31 -21.45 -5.05
CA THR A 354 25.81 -22.78 -5.46
C THR A 354 24.52 -22.72 -6.26
N TYR A 355 23.84 -21.56 -6.27
CA TYR A 355 22.60 -21.36 -7.02
C TYR A 355 22.87 -20.89 -8.45
N VAL A 356 22.12 -21.46 -9.39
CA VAL A 356 22.14 -21.08 -10.80
C VAL A 356 20.69 -20.93 -11.23
N GLU A 357 20.23 -19.69 -11.39
CA GLU A 357 18.89 -19.40 -11.91
C GLU A 357 18.74 -19.77 -13.39
N ASP A 358 17.51 -19.99 -13.85
CA ASP A 358 17.20 -20.07 -15.28
C ASP A 358 17.15 -18.66 -15.87
N SER A 359 18.30 -18.13 -16.29
CA SER A 359 18.38 -16.83 -16.97
C SER A 359 19.56 -16.76 -17.94
N TRP A 360 19.51 -15.77 -18.84
CA TRP A 360 20.63 -15.51 -19.74
C TRP A 360 21.88 -15.01 -18.99
N ILE A 361 21.72 -14.36 -17.84
CA ILE A 361 22.84 -13.92 -16.99
C ILE A 361 23.57 -15.16 -16.46
N ALA A 362 22.84 -16.08 -15.83
CA ALA A 362 23.43 -17.31 -15.31
C ALA A 362 24.01 -18.21 -16.42
N GLN A 363 23.36 -18.27 -17.59
CA GLN A 363 23.78 -19.07 -18.73
C GLN A 363 25.10 -18.59 -19.37
N TYR A 364 25.29 -17.28 -19.53
CA TYR A 364 26.40 -16.71 -20.30
C TYR A 364 27.43 -15.93 -19.46
N PHE A 365 27.08 -15.54 -18.23
CA PHE A 365 27.86 -14.63 -17.38
C PHE A 365 27.93 -15.09 -15.91
N SER A 366 27.88 -16.40 -15.65
CA SER A 366 27.92 -16.98 -14.30
C SER A 366 29.17 -16.59 -13.50
N ASP A 367 30.29 -16.26 -14.15
CA ASP A 367 31.51 -15.72 -13.52
C ASP A 367 31.30 -14.37 -12.78
N TYR A 368 30.16 -13.71 -12.99
CA TYR A 368 29.76 -12.47 -12.32
C TYR A 368 28.67 -12.68 -11.25
N LEU A 369 28.28 -13.93 -10.99
CA LEU A 369 27.35 -14.31 -9.94
C LEU A 369 28.11 -15.00 -8.78
N PRO A 370 27.63 -14.91 -7.53
CA PRO A 370 26.48 -14.12 -7.07
C PRO A 370 26.74 -12.61 -7.09
N ILE A 371 25.70 -11.82 -7.37
CA ILE A 371 25.89 -10.43 -7.82
C ILE A 371 26.35 -9.47 -6.71
N LEU A 372 25.91 -9.62 -5.45
CA LEU A 372 26.34 -8.70 -4.37
C LEU A 372 27.82 -8.88 -4.01
N PRO A 373 28.34 -10.11 -3.79
CA PRO A 373 29.78 -10.31 -3.63
C PRO A 373 30.60 -9.82 -4.84
N ARG A 374 30.10 -9.98 -6.07
CA ARG A 374 30.81 -9.53 -7.28
C ARG A 374 30.87 -7.99 -7.39
N LEU A 375 29.78 -7.28 -7.08
CA LEU A 375 29.75 -5.82 -7.04
C LEU A 375 30.64 -5.29 -5.90
N LYS A 376 30.53 -5.87 -4.71
CA LYS A 376 31.37 -5.51 -3.56
C LYS A 376 32.86 -5.73 -3.82
N GLN A 377 33.25 -6.83 -4.48
CA GLN A 377 34.62 -7.05 -4.93
C GLN A 377 35.13 -5.94 -5.86
N SER A 378 34.28 -5.45 -6.77
CA SER A 378 34.64 -4.34 -7.67
C SER A 378 34.87 -3.05 -6.89
N ILE A 379 33.99 -2.74 -5.93
CA ILE A 379 34.12 -1.60 -5.02
C ILE A 379 35.42 -1.69 -4.22
N ASP A 380 35.64 -2.80 -3.51
CA ASP A 380 36.78 -2.99 -2.62
C ASP A 380 38.14 -3.00 -3.37
N GLN A 381 38.13 -3.32 -4.68
CA GLN A 381 39.32 -3.26 -5.55
C GLN A 381 39.52 -1.89 -6.19
N TYR A 382 38.49 -1.34 -6.84
CA TYR A 382 38.63 -0.18 -7.71
C TYR A 382 38.34 1.13 -6.99
N TYR A 383 37.31 1.23 -6.14
CA TYR A 383 37.07 2.44 -5.34
C TYR A 383 36.70 2.10 -3.87
N PRO A 384 37.70 1.77 -3.03
CA PRO A 384 37.46 1.41 -1.63
C PRO A 384 36.69 2.48 -0.86
N GLY A 385 35.75 2.05 -0.02
CA GLY A 385 34.90 2.92 0.80
C GLY A 385 33.73 3.57 0.06
N THR A 386 33.55 3.31 -1.24
CA THR A 386 32.27 3.58 -1.93
C THR A 386 31.19 2.64 -1.38
N LYS A 387 29.98 3.13 -1.17
CA LYS A 387 28.82 2.35 -0.72
C LYS A 387 28.15 1.64 -1.92
N LEU A 388 27.23 0.70 -1.67
CA LEU A 388 26.44 0.03 -2.71
C LEU A 388 24.95 0.26 -2.49
N ALA A 389 24.22 0.72 -3.50
CA ALA A 389 22.77 0.82 -3.47
C ALA A 389 22.12 0.06 -4.64
N ILE A 390 20.89 -0.40 -4.39
CA ILE A 390 20.03 -1.04 -5.39
C ILE A 390 18.76 -0.19 -5.50
N THR A 391 18.82 0.91 -6.25
CA THR A 391 17.79 1.95 -6.16
C THR A 391 16.53 1.71 -6.97
N GLU A 392 16.49 0.64 -7.76
CA GLU A 392 15.25 0.02 -8.23
C GLU A 392 15.39 -1.51 -8.17
N PHE A 393 14.39 -2.18 -7.61
CA PHE A 393 14.25 -3.63 -7.70
C PHE A 393 12.80 -4.06 -7.47
N SER A 394 12.42 -5.19 -8.05
CA SER A 394 11.23 -5.96 -7.69
C SER A 394 11.46 -7.43 -8.04
N TYR A 395 10.80 -8.34 -7.32
CA TYR A 395 10.77 -9.77 -7.63
C TYR A 395 9.47 -10.20 -8.34
N GLY A 396 8.54 -9.26 -8.56
CA GLY A 396 7.20 -9.50 -9.13
C GLY A 396 6.29 -10.34 -8.23
N GLY A 397 5.05 -10.58 -8.68
CA GLY A 397 4.03 -11.24 -7.88
C GLY A 397 3.71 -10.47 -6.61
N GLU A 398 3.57 -9.15 -6.73
CA GLU A 398 3.60 -8.19 -5.61
C GLU A 398 2.36 -8.31 -4.70
N GLY A 399 1.24 -8.79 -5.25
CA GLY A 399 0.02 -9.20 -4.55
C GLY A 399 -0.07 -10.70 -4.24
N HIS A 400 1.06 -11.43 -4.16
CA HIS A 400 1.07 -12.87 -3.89
C HIS A 400 2.16 -13.26 -2.90
N ILE A 401 1.90 -14.29 -2.10
CA ILE A 401 2.82 -14.80 -1.07
C ILE A 401 4.24 -15.08 -1.61
N SER A 402 4.38 -15.55 -2.86
CA SER A 402 5.72 -15.75 -3.46
C SER A 402 6.53 -14.46 -3.61
N GLY A 403 5.88 -13.32 -3.83
CA GLY A 403 6.52 -12.00 -3.89
C GLY A 403 6.91 -11.50 -2.51
N GLY A 404 6.00 -11.60 -1.54
CA GLY A 404 6.29 -11.25 -0.14
C GLY A 404 7.44 -12.06 0.46
N LEU A 405 7.46 -13.38 0.25
CA LEU A 405 8.57 -14.24 0.70
C LEU A 405 9.88 -13.94 -0.04
N ALA A 406 9.85 -13.64 -1.35
CA ALA A 406 11.08 -13.29 -2.08
C ALA A 406 11.65 -11.93 -1.64
N LEU A 407 10.79 -10.94 -1.37
CA LEU A 407 11.19 -9.64 -0.86
C LEU A 407 11.71 -9.72 0.58
N ALA A 408 11.01 -10.41 1.49
CA ALA A 408 11.48 -10.58 2.87
C ALA A 408 12.78 -11.39 2.97
N ASP A 409 13.08 -12.30 2.02
CA ASP A 409 14.41 -12.92 1.92
C ASP A 409 15.45 -11.89 1.43
N ALA A 410 15.13 -11.13 0.37
CA ALA A 410 16.01 -10.11 -0.21
C ALA A 410 16.39 -9.00 0.79
N LEU A 411 15.46 -8.51 1.62
CA LEU A 411 15.74 -7.51 2.66
C LEU A 411 16.78 -8.00 3.67
N GLY A 412 16.63 -9.25 4.15
CA GLY A 412 17.60 -9.86 5.07
C GLY A 412 18.97 -10.09 4.42
N ILE A 413 18.99 -10.48 3.14
CA ILE A 413 20.22 -10.56 2.34
C ILE A 413 20.89 -9.18 2.21
N PHE A 414 20.14 -8.11 1.93
CA PHE A 414 20.69 -6.75 1.81
C PHE A 414 21.36 -6.29 3.10
N GLY A 415 20.73 -6.52 4.26
CA GLY A 415 21.32 -6.22 5.56
C GLY A 415 22.58 -7.05 5.83
N LYS A 416 22.51 -8.37 5.62
CA LYS A 416 23.63 -9.30 5.86
C LYS A 416 24.85 -9.04 4.97
N TYR A 417 24.65 -8.60 3.73
CA TYR A 417 25.73 -8.35 2.76
C TYR A 417 26.16 -6.87 2.70
N GLY A 418 25.67 -6.01 3.59
CA GLY A 418 26.11 -4.62 3.73
C GLY A 418 25.71 -3.74 2.54
N VAL A 419 24.54 -3.96 1.95
CA VAL A 419 23.93 -3.01 1.03
C VAL A 419 23.58 -1.74 1.82
N TYR A 420 23.92 -0.57 1.28
CA TYR A 420 23.68 0.70 1.96
C TYR A 420 22.24 1.18 1.82
N MET A 421 21.67 1.06 0.62
CA MET A 421 20.30 1.49 0.35
C MET A 421 19.66 0.57 -0.68
N ALA A 422 18.36 0.31 -0.55
CA ALA A 422 17.59 -0.41 -1.54
C ALA A 422 16.19 0.22 -1.62
N ASN A 423 15.73 0.52 -2.82
CA ASN A 423 14.42 1.13 -3.03
C ASN A 423 13.57 0.23 -3.95
N PHE A 424 12.46 -0.28 -3.43
CA PHE A 424 11.51 -1.06 -4.22
C PHE A 424 10.92 -0.22 -5.36
N TRP A 425 10.71 -0.85 -6.51
CA TRP A 425 10.00 -0.25 -7.65
C TRP A 425 8.79 -1.10 -8.01
N ARG A 426 7.61 -0.50 -7.95
CA ARG A 426 6.31 -1.15 -8.20
C ARG A 426 6.15 -1.53 -9.67
N LEU A 427 5.84 -2.81 -9.92
CA LEU A 427 5.52 -3.33 -11.25
C LEU A 427 4.03 -3.69 -11.41
N GLU A 428 3.31 -3.91 -10.31
CA GLU A 428 1.94 -4.42 -10.30
C GLU A 428 1.00 -3.51 -9.47
N ALA A 429 -0.30 -3.58 -9.75
CA ALA A 429 -1.29 -2.73 -9.07
C ALA A 429 -1.53 -3.16 -7.62
N ASP A 430 -1.54 -4.46 -7.36
CA ASP A 430 -1.65 -5.06 -6.03
C ASP A 430 -0.25 -5.31 -5.47
N THR A 431 0.01 -4.75 -4.30
CA THR A 431 1.29 -4.73 -3.58
C THR A 431 1.16 -5.26 -2.15
N SER A 432 0.04 -5.90 -1.82
CA SER A 432 -0.32 -6.35 -0.47
C SER A 432 0.77 -7.18 0.22
N TYR A 433 1.37 -8.14 -0.48
CA TYR A 433 2.45 -8.97 0.06
C TYR A 433 3.83 -8.28 0.04
N VAL A 434 4.02 -7.23 -0.77
CA VAL A 434 5.19 -6.35 -0.67
C VAL A 434 5.12 -5.54 0.63
N SER A 435 3.96 -4.95 0.94
CA SER A 435 3.72 -4.26 2.22
C SER A 435 3.94 -5.18 3.42
N ALA A 436 3.38 -6.39 3.40
CA ALA A 436 3.57 -7.41 4.44
C ALA A 436 5.07 -7.72 4.71
N ALA A 437 5.87 -7.83 3.64
CA ALA A 437 7.30 -8.09 3.75
C ALA A 437 8.08 -6.93 4.39
N TYR A 438 7.73 -5.68 4.09
CA TYR A 438 8.34 -4.52 4.77
C TYR A 438 7.90 -4.43 6.23
N GLN A 439 6.60 -4.53 6.50
CA GLN A 439 6.05 -4.47 7.86
C GLN A 439 6.66 -5.57 8.74
N LEU A 440 6.87 -6.79 8.24
CA LEU A 440 7.54 -7.86 8.98
C LEU A 440 8.95 -7.46 9.50
N TYR A 441 9.65 -6.55 8.81
CA TYR A 441 10.94 -6.01 9.27
C TYR A 441 10.84 -4.69 10.04
N ARG A 442 9.75 -3.92 9.91
CA ARG A 442 9.70 -2.49 10.24
C ARG A 442 8.52 -2.04 11.11
N ASN A 443 7.48 -2.85 11.20
CA ASN A 443 6.27 -2.58 11.95
C ASN A 443 5.53 -3.92 12.18
N TYR A 444 6.21 -4.88 12.82
CA TYR A 444 5.77 -6.28 12.82
C TYR A 444 4.60 -6.56 13.77
N ASP A 445 4.36 -5.66 14.72
CA ASP A 445 3.34 -5.71 15.77
C ASP A 445 2.26 -4.62 15.63
N GLY A 446 2.45 -3.67 14.71
CA GLY A 446 1.57 -2.51 14.53
C GLY A 446 1.97 -1.26 15.33
N ASP A 447 3.00 -1.37 16.19
CA ASP A 447 3.49 -0.31 17.08
C ASP A 447 4.89 0.21 16.67
N ASP A 448 5.23 0.13 15.38
CA ASP A 448 6.52 0.51 14.78
C ASP A 448 7.74 -0.25 15.33
N SER A 449 7.56 -1.44 15.93
CA SER A 449 8.70 -2.29 16.31
C SER A 449 9.41 -2.87 15.08
N THR A 450 10.74 -2.98 15.19
CA THR A 450 11.61 -3.26 14.04
C THR A 450 12.54 -4.46 14.27
N PHE A 451 12.99 -5.04 13.17
CA PHE A 451 14.12 -5.98 13.14
C PHE A 451 15.39 -5.26 13.62
N GLY A 452 16.25 -5.97 14.36
CA GLY A 452 17.46 -5.38 14.94
C GLY A 452 18.45 -4.82 13.91
N ASP A 453 19.30 -3.90 14.37
CA ASP A 453 20.19 -3.06 13.57
C ASP A 453 21.56 -3.70 13.26
N ILE A 454 21.92 -4.79 13.94
CA ILE A 454 23.16 -5.52 13.71
C ILE A 454 22.84 -6.94 13.30
N SER A 455 23.07 -7.27 12.02
CA SER A 455 23.00 -8.64 11.51
C SER A 455 24.02 -9.51 12.24
N VAL A 456 23.66 -10.76 12.52
CA VAL A 456 24.53 -11.76 13.13
C VAL A 456 24.51 -13.04 12.30
N ARG A 457 25.54 -13.89 12.44
CA ARG A 457 25.64 -15.15 11.70
C ARG A 457 24.41 -16.04 11.91
N SER A 458 23.66 -16.24 10.84
CA SER A 458 22.55 -17.20 10.69
C SER A 458 22.85 -18.23 9.60
N ALA A 459 22.42 -19.48 9.82
CA ALA A 459 22.45 -20.56 8.84
C ALA A 459 21.28 -21.53 9.02
N THR A 460 20.83 -22.13 7.91
CA THR A 460 19.88 -23.26 7.88
C THR A 460 20.55 -24.46 7.21
N SER A 461 20.16 -25.68 7.59
CA SER A 461 20.58 -26.91 6.90
C SER A 461 20.00 -27.07 5.51
N ASP A 462 18.92 -26.35 5.19
CA ASP A 462 18.22 -26.43 3.90
C ASP A 462 17.90 -25.02 3.37
N ILE A 463 18.81 -24.50 2.55
CA ILE A 463 18.69 -23.17 1.91
C ILE A 463 17.72 -23.15 0.72
N GLU A 464 17.30 -24.32 0.22
CA GLU A 464 16.32 -24.42 -0.85
C GLU A 464 14.91 -24.25 -0.26
N ASN A 465 14.61 -24.98 0.80
CA ASN A 465 13.27 -24.99 1.41
C ASN A 465 13.07 -23.96 2.52
N SER A 466 14.13 -23.35 3.05
CA SER A 466 14.04 -22.30 4.06
C SER A 466 15.02 -21.14 3.84
N SER A 467 14.72 -19.99 4.44
CA SER A 467 15.65 -18.87 4.60
C SER A 467 15.61 -18.41 6.06
N VAL A 468 16.74 -17.92 6.59
CA VAL A 468 16.83 -17.39 7.96
C VAL A 468 17.83 -16.24 8.07
N HIS A 469 17.34 -15.10 8.58
CA HIS A 469 18.11 -13.89 8.84
C HIS A 469 18.01 -13.56 10.32
N ALA A 470 19.15 -13.27 10.96
CA ALA A 470 19.20 -12.96 12.38
C ALA A 470 19.84 -11.59 12.61
N SER A 471 19.33 -10.85 13.60
CA SER A 471 19.94 -9.61 14.09
C SER A 471 19.74 -9.45 15.59
N VAL A 472 20.54 -8.57 16.18
CA VAL A 472 20.41 -8.14 17.57
C VAL A 472 20.28 -6.63 17.62
N THR A 473 19.63 -6.14 18.67
CA THR A 473 19.57 -4.71 19.01
C THR A 473 20.36 -4.52 20.31
N GLU A 474 21.48 -3.78 20.27
CA GLU A 474 22.38 -3.69 21.43
C GLU A 474 21.75 -3.04 22.67
N GLU A 475 20.80 -2.12 22.47
CA GLU A 475 20.12 -1.42 23.57
C GLU A 475 19.15 -2.32 24.36
N THR A 476 18.51 -3.28 23.71
CA THR A 476 17.46 -4.13 24.32
C THR A 476 17.93 -5.55 24.60
N GLY A 477 19.02 -6.00 23.98
CA GLY A 477 19.49 -7.39 24.03
C GLY A 477 18.55 -8.40 23.34
N LYS A 478 17.48 -7.95 22.68
CA LYS A 478 16.57 -8.84 21.95
C LYS A 478 17.29 -9.46 20.74
N LEU A 479 16.99 -10.73 20.46
CA LEU A 479 17.42 -11.43 19.24
C LEU A 479 16.21 -11.56 18.33
N HIS A 480 16.34 -10.99 17.14
CA HIS A 480 15.33 -10.98 16.10
C HIS A 480 15.69 -12.01 15.02
N LEU A 481 14.73 -12.84 14.62
CA LEU A 481 14.91 -13.87 13.59
C LEU A 481 13.79 -13.75 12.56
N ILE A 482 14.11 -13.49 11.30
CA ILE A 482 13.19 -13.68 10.17
C ILE A 482 13.44 -15.08 9.64
N VAL A 483 12.43 -15.95 9.70
CA VAL A 483 12.49 -17.35 9.26
C VAL A 483 11.34 -17.67 8.31
N MET A 484 11.63 -18.44 7.27
CA MET A 484 10.73 -18.57 6.12
C MET A 484 10.63 -20.02 5.65
N ASN A 485 9.41 -20.49 5.35
CA ASN A 485 9.18 -21.76 4.65
C ASN A 485 8.85 -21.49 3.18
N LYS A 486 9.69 -21.98 2.27
CA LYS A 486 9.54 -21.87 0.81
C LYS A 486 8.88 -23.09 0.17
N ASN A 487 8.55 -24.14 0.93
CA ASN A 487 7.73 -25.24 0.44
C ASN A 487 6.31 -24.78 0.14
N THR A 488 5.70 -25.35 -0.90
CA THR A 488 4.32 -25.06 -1.32
C THR A 488 3.26 -25.90 -0.61
N ASP A 489 3.63 -27.02 0.00
CA ASP A 489 2.70 -28.03 0.55
C ASP A 489 3.17 -28.71 1.85
N THR A 490 4.44 -28.53 2.24
CA THR A 490 5.08 -29.27 3.33
C THR A 490 5.50 -28.31 4.46
N PRO A 491 4.99 -28.48 5.69
CA PRO A 491 5.46 -27.69 6.84
C PRO A 491 6.94 -27.98 7.15
N LEU A 492 7.67 -27.01 7.68
CA LEU A 492 9.00 -27.24 8.26
C LEU A 492 8.86 -27.55 9.74
N GLN A 493 9.68 -28.47 10.25
CA GLN A 493 10.03 -28.56 11.66
C GLN A 493 11.40 -27.92 11.83
N ALA A 494 11.44 -26.67 12.31
CA ALA A 494 12.67 -25.93 12.50
C ALA A 494 13.20 -26.12 13.93
N ASP A 495 14.38 -26.73 14.05
CA ASP A 495 15.10 -26.91 15.32
C ASP A 495 16.18 -25.83 15.43
N PHE A 496 16.04 -24.92 16.38
CA PHE A 496 16.91 -23.76 16.56
C PHE A 496 17.99 -24.02 17.62
N THR A 497 19.21 -23.57 17.35
CA THR A 497 20.32 -23.53 18.32
C THR A 497 20.99 -22.16 18.30
N ILE A 498 20.98 -21.45 19.42
CA ILE A 498 21.50 -20.08 19.52
C ILE A 498 22.75 -20.02 20.40
N ALA A 499 23.91 -19.88 19.76
CA ALA A 499 25.17 -19.60 20.41
C ALA A 499 25.30 -18.09 20.72
N GLY A 500 25.53 -17.75 21.99
CA GLY A 500 25.62 -16.37 22.44
C GLY A 500 25.96 -16.26 23.93
N ASN A 501 26.12 -15.04 24.43
CA ASN A 501 26.38 -14.78 25.85
C ASN A 501 25.10 -14.65 26.70
N GLN A 502 23.94 -14.55 26.03
CA GLN A 502 22.64 -14.29 26.64
C GLN A 502 21.81 -15.58 26.65
N GLN A 503 21.17 -15.87 27.78
CA GLN A 503 20.15 -16.91 27.89
C GLN A 503 18.81 -16.31 27.44
N TYR A 504 18.16 -16.94 26.46
CA TYR A 504 16.79 -16.61 26.08
C TYR A 504 15.83 -17.56 26.79
N ASN A 505 14.67 -17.04 27.20
CA ASN A 505 13.69 -17.79 28.01
C ASN A 505 12.34 -17.96 27.30
N ALA A 506 11.92 -16.94 26.53
CA ALA A 506 10.69 -16.92 25.75
C ALA A 506 10.89 -16.18 24.42
N GLY A 507 9.87 -16.21 23.56
CA GLY A 507 9.80 -15.34 22.40
C GLY A 507 8.41 -15.19 21.78
N SER A 508 8.12 -13.99 21.29
CA SER A 508 6.91 -13.68 20.51
C SER A 508 7.14 -13.98 19.03
N VAL A 509 6.07 -14.27 18.28
CA VAL A 509 6.14 -14.66 16.87
C VAL A 509 5.07 -13.92 16.08
N TYR A 510 5.48 -13.18 15.04
CA TYR A 510 4.59 -12.45 14.14
C TYR A 510 4.82 -12.93 12.71
N GLY A 511 3.82 -12.92 11.82
CA GLY A 511 4.02 -13.41 10.46
C GLY A 511 2.92 -13.10 9.47
N PHE A 512 3.15 -13.51 8.22
CA PHE A 512 2.17 -13.55 7.14
C PHE A 512 2.33 -14.87 6.36
N ASP A 513 1.26 -15.32 5.70
CA ASP A 513 1.28 -16.57 4.93
C ASP A 513 0.33 -16.52 3.71
N SER A 514 0.23 -17.63 2.97
CA SER A 514 -0.60 -17.71 1.76
C SER A 514 -2.11 -17.42 1.93
N SER A 515 -2.62 -17.37 3.16
CA SER A 515 -4.03 -17.05 3.45
C SER A 515 -4.30 -15.55 3.62
N SER A 516 -3.29 -14.77 4.01
CA SER A 516 -3.41 -13.33 4.29
C SER A 516 -2.07 -12.61 4.23
N SER A 517 -2.06 -11.44 3.60
CA SER A 517 -0.95 -10.47 3.68
C SER A 517 -0.94 -9.68 4.98
N GLU A 518 -2.08 -9.54 5.66
CA GLU A 518 -2.14 -8.87 6.96
C GLU A 518 -1.32 -9.66 7.98
N LEU A 519 -0.45 -8.96 8.72
CA LEU A 519 0.35 -9.56 9.77
C LEU A 519 -0.53 -10.10 10.90
N PHE A 520 -0.15 -11.26 11.42
CA PHE A 520 -0.78 -11.89 12.58
C PHE A 520 0.25 -12.30 13.61
N GLU A 521 -0.15 -12.29 14.89
CA GLU A 521 0.63 -12.93 15.95
C GLU A 521 0.34 -14.44 15.97
N ALA A 522 1.40 -15.24 15.98
CA ALA A 522 1.37 -16.70 16.06
C ALA A 522 1.66 -17.18 17.49
N ALA A 523 1.54 -18.49 17.72
CA ALA A 523 1.74 -19.06 19.06
C ALA A 523 3.16 -18.75 19.59
N PRO A 524 3.31 -18.20 20.82
CA PRO A 524 4.60 -17.81 21.35
C PRO A 524 5.46 -19.02 21.74
N ILE A 525 6.78 -18.82 21.74
CA ILE A 525 7.77 -19.80 22.20
C ILE A 525 7.85 -19.69 23.73
N ALA A 526 6.98 -20.44 24.42
CA ALA A 526 6.85 -20.35 25.88
C ALA A 526 7.99 -21.03 26.68
N GLN A 527 8.85 -21.83 26.04
CA GLN A 527 9.94 -22.55 26.69
C GLN A 527 11.17 -22.65 25.76
N ILE A 528 12.28 -22.04 26.18
CA ILE A 528 13.60 -22.19 25.54
C ILE A 528 14.52 -22.86 26.56
N SER A 529 15.23 -23.92 26.17
CA SER A 529 16.12 -24.67 27.07
C SER A 529 17.54 -24.70 26.52
N ASN A 530 18.51 -24.19 27.28
CA ASN A 530 19.91 -24.06 26.83
C ASN A 530 20.07 -23.30 25.49
N ASN A 531 19.19 -22.33 25.21
CA ASN A 531 19.12 -21.63 23.92
C ASN A 531 18.75 -22.52 22.72
N GLU A 532 18.09 -23.64 22.98
CA GLU A 532 17.49 -24.52 21.97
C GLU A 532 15.96 -24.53 22.12
N PHE A 533 15.26 -24.53 20.98
CA PHE A 533 13.81 -24.72 20.88
C PHE A 533 13.44 -25.23 19.48
N SER A 534 12.23 -25.73 19.32
CA SER A 534 11.70 -26.19 18.01
C SER A 534 10.42 -25.43 17.69
N TYR A 535 10.21 -25.08 16.41
CA TYR A 535 9.00 -24.41 15.94
C TYR A 535 8.55 -25.01 14.61
N THR A 536 7.24 -25.21 14.43
CA THR A 536 6.67 -25.71 13.18
C THR A 536 6.23 -24.52 12.31
N ILE A 537 6.69 -24.46 11.06
CA ILE A 537 6.41 -23.35 10.14
C ILE A 537 5.54 -23.88 8.99
N PRO A 538 4.29 -23.39 8.80
CA PRO A 538 3.42 -23.83 7.72
C PRO A 538 4.01 -23.56 6.32
N PRO A 539 3.48 -24.19 5.24
CA PRO A 539 3.92 -23.93 3.87
C PRO A 539 3.66 -22.47 3.48
N LEU A 540 4.61 -21.86 2.75
CA LEU A 540 4.53 -20.48 2.28
C LEU A 540 4.22 -19.46 3.41
N THR A 541 5.04 -19.49 4.45
CA THR A 541 4.93 -18.59 5.63
C THR A 541 6.26 -17.92 5.93
N ALA A 542 6.22 -16.66 6.35
CA ALA A 542 7.35 -15.98 6.99
C ALA A 542 6.97 -15.58 8.42
N TYR A 543 7.89 -15.80 9.35
CA TYR A 543 7.79 -15.36 10.75
C TYR A 543 8.94 -14.44 11.12
N HIS A 544 8.63 -13.39 11.89
CA HIS A 544 9.53 -12.65 12.74
C HIS A 544 9.39 -13.20 14.16
N ILE A 545 10.42 -13.90 14.63
CA ILE A 545 10.54 -14.38 16.01
C ILE A 545 11.40 -13.38 16.80
N VAL A 546 10.91 -12.93 17.94
CA VAL A 546 11.61 -11.98 18.83
C VAL A 546 11.87 -12.65 20.17
N LEU A 547 13.14 -12.92 20.47
CA LEU A 547 13.56 -13.66 21.67
C LEU A 547 14.09 -12.72 22.76
N SER A 548 13.64 -12.92 24.00
CA SER A 548 14.02 -12.13 25.18
C SER A 548 14.78 -12.95 26.24
N ALA A 549 15.68 -12.29 26.98
CA ALA A 549 16.23 -12.84 28.21
C ALA A 549 15.27 -12.70 29.40
N ASP A 550 14.48 -11.63 29.42
CA ASP A 550 13.40 -11.51 30.38
C ASP A 550 12.33 -12.55 30.06
N SER A 551 12.05 -13.41 31.04
CA SER A 551 10.75 -14.05 31.14
C SER A 551 9.77 -12.98 31.58
N GLU A 552 9.27 -12.19 30.62
CA GLU A 552 7.90 -11.75 30.76
C GLU A 552 7.08 -13.04 30.93
N GLU A 553 6.41 -13.18 32.07
CA GLU A 553 5.45 -14.28 32.22
C GLU A 553 4.49 -14.17 31.03
N PRO A 554 4.07 -15.30 30.41
CA PRO A 554 2.96 -15.23 29.47
C PRO A 554 1.84 -14.49 30.20
N GLY A 555 1.38 -13.37 29.65
CA GLY A 555 0.54 -12.43 30.38
C GLY A 555 -0.65 -13.13 31.04
N GLU A 556 -1.28 -12.54 32.05
CA GLU A 556 -2.58 -13.09 32.42
C GLU A 556 -3.52 -12.95 31.21
N VAL A 557 -4.29 -14.00 30.91
CA VAL A 557 -5.40 -13.89 29.94
C VAL A 557 -6.25 -12.69 30.36
N PRO A 558 -6.77 -11.87 29.43
CA PRO A 558 -7.29 -10.56 29.81
C PRO A 558 -8.47 -10.71 30.77
N ALA A 559 -8.78 -9.64 31.50
CA ALA A 559 -10.02 -9.60 32.26
C ALA A 559 -11.21 -9.87 31.31
N ALA A 560 -12.18 -10.67 31.75
CA ALA A 560 -13.40 -10.90 30.98
C ALA A 560 -14.10 -9.55 30.71
N PRO A 561 -14.54 -9.25 29.47
CA PRO A 561 -15.22 -8.00 29.16
C PRO A 561 -16.44 -7.78 30.06
N VAL A 562 -16.58 -6.57 30.58
CA VAL A 562 -17.68 -6.19 31.47
C VAL A 562 -18.58 -5.16 30.80
N ASN A 563 -19.80 -5.04 31.33
CA ASN A 563 -20.83 -4.14 30.82
C ASN A 563 -21.17 -4.42 29.34
N LEU A 564 -21.20 -5.70 28.93
CA LEU A 564 -21.74 -6.04 27.62
C LEU A 564 -23.22 -5.68 27.58
N ILE A 565 -23.59 -4.82 26.63
CA ILE A 565 -24.94 -4.42 26.28
C ILE A 565 -25.20 -4.85 24.84
N ALA A 566 -26.44 -5.26 24.56
CA ALA A 566 -26.91 -5.60 23.23
C ALA A 566 -28.13 -4.73 22.91
N GLU A 567 -28.00 -3.90 21.88
CA GLU A 567 -29.02 -2.95 21.44
C GLU A 567 -29.66 -3.46 20.15
N ALA A 568 -30.98 -3.63 20.16
CA ALA A 568 -31.74 -4.07 19.00
C ALA A 568 -31.84 -2.96 17.96
N GLY A 569 -31.41 -3.23 16.73
CA GLY A 569 -31.72 -2.43 15.55
C GLY A 569 -32.70 -3.15 14.62
N ASP A 570 -32.75 -2.70 13.37
CA ASP A 570 -33.54 -3.33 12.31
C ASP A 570 -32.69 -4.31 11.52
N ASN A 571 -33.02 -5.61 11.63
CA ASN A 571 -32.19 -6.71 11.13
C ASN A 571 -30.72 -6.65 11.61
N GLU A 572 -30.49 -6.04 12.77
CA GLU A 572 -29.17 -5.96 13.39
C GLU A 572 -29.24 -5.98 14.92
N VAL A 573 -28.13 -6.34 15.56
CA VAL A 573 -27.88 -6.05 16.97
C VAL A 573 -26.53 -5.35 17.09
N THR A 574 -26.50 -4.16 17.67
CA THR A 574 -25.22 -3.50 18.01
C THR A 574 -24.84 -3.84 19.45
N LEU A 575 -23.61 -4.31 19.62
CA LEU A 575 -23.02 -4.68 20.90
C LEU A 575 -22.04 -3.59 21.35
N HIS A 576 -22.01 -3.33 22.66
CA HIS A 576 -21.03 -2.45 23.30
C HIS A 576 -20.54 -3.10 24.59
N TRP A 577 -19.25 -3.00 24.88
CA TRP A 577 -18.66 -3.46 26.15
C TRP A 577 -17.59 -2.49 26.64
N SER A 578 -17.12 -2.66 27.87
CA SER A 578 -15.96 -1.93 28.40
C SER A 578 -14.66 -2.61 27.94
N ALA A 579 -13.64 -1.81 27.63
CA ALA A 579 -12.30 -2.33 27.35
C ALA A 579 -11.78 -3.18 28.51
N SER A 580 -11.12 -4.28 28.19
CA SER A 580 -10.47 -5.18 29.15
C SER A 580 -8.99 -4.84 29.25
N ASP A 581 -8.47 -4.68 30.47
CA ASP A 581 -7.04 -4.50 30.70
C ASP A 581 -6.24 -5.67 30.11
N GLY A 582 -5.23 -5.35 29.30
CA GLY A 582 -4.36 -6.33 28.64
C GLY A 582 -4.97 -7.05 27.44
N ALA A 583 -6.12 -6.63 26.90
CA ALA A 583 -6.72 -7.23 25.71
C ALA A 583 -6.23 -6.60 24.40
N SER A 584 -5.79 -7.43 23.45
CA SER A 584 -5.39 -7.04 22.09
C SER A 584 -6.59 -7.04 21.13
N SER A 585 -7.57 -7.92 21.36
CA SER A 585 -8.80 -7.99 20.57
C SER A 585 -9.93 -8.69 21.34
N TYR A 586 -11.10 -8.83 20.72
CA TYR A 586 -12.27 -9.50 21.25
C TYR A 586 -12.85 -10.53 20.29
N THR A 587 -13.36 -11.63 20.87
CA THR A 587 -14.15 -12.67 20.18
C THR A 587 -15.61 -12.48 20.54
N VAL A 588 -16.46 -12.24 19.55
CA VAL A 588 -17.91 -12.11 19.69
C VAL A 588 -18.57 -13.44 19.38
N LYS A 589 -19.41 -13.93 20.31
CA LYS A 589 -20.08 -15.23 20.21
C LYS A 589 -21.59 -15.06 20.37
N ARG A 590 -22.36 -15.80 19.57
CA ARG A 590 -23.83 -15.69 19.48
C ARG A 590 -24.52 -17.02 19.78
N SER A 591 -25.66 -16.97 20.44
CA SER A 591 -26.50 -18.11 20.78
C SER A 591 -27.95 -17.85 20.36
N MET A 592 -28.58 -18.88 19.78
CA MET A 592 -30.00 -18.89 19.40
C MET A 592 -30.85 -19.82 20.29
N ASP A 593 -30.24 -20.53 21.25
CA ASP A 593 -30.89 -21.55 22.08
C ASP A 593 -31.12 -21.11 23.53
N GLY A 594 -31.15 -19.79 23.77
CA GLY A 594 -31.33 -19.20 25.09
C GLY A 594 -30.03 -19.01 25.89
N GLY A 595 -28.86 -19.03 25.23
CA GLY A 595 -27.55 -18.93 25.88
C GLY A 595 -27.00 -20.27 26.39
N ASN A 596 -27.47 -21.41 25.87
CA ASN A 596 -26.98 -22.74 26.26
C ASN A 596 -25.77 -23.16 25.40
N THR A 597 -25.78 -22.86 24.11
CA THR A 597 -24.65 -23.05 23.19
C THR A 597 -24.37 -21.75 22.43
N PHE A 598 -23.09 -21.39 22.34
CA PHE A 598 -22.61 -20.18 21.67
C PHE A 598 -21.69 -20.57 20.50
N GLU A 599 -21.96 -20.00 19.33
CA GLU A 599 -21.16 -20.14 18.11
C GLU A 599 -20.33 -18.86 17.89
N LEU A 600 -19.19 -18.99 17.20
CA LEU A 600 -18.36 -17.84 16.81
C LEU A 600 -19.13 -16.96 15.81
N LEU A 601 -19.23 -15.67 16.10
CA LEU A 601 -19.81 -14.68 15.19
C LEU A 601 -18.72 -13.81 14.55
N ALA A 602 -17.75 -13.35 15.34
CA ALA A 602 -16.57 -12.63 14.88
C ALA A 602 -15.38 -12.86 15.82
N ALA A 603 -14.17 -12.80 15.27
CA ALA A 603 -12.90 -12.81 16.01
C ALA A 603 -12.07 -11.57 15.64
N ASN A 604 -11.02 -11.30 16.40
CA ASN A 604 -10.08 -10.19 16.17
C ASN A 604 -10.75 -8.81 16.11
N VAL A 605 -11.86 -8.61 16.83
CA VAL A 605 -12.52 -7.30 16.91
C VAL A 605 -11.68 -6.39 17.81
N ILE A 606 -11.11 -5.32 17.26
CA ILE A 606 -10.23 -4.40 18.02
C ILE A 606 -11.04 -3.35 18.80
N ALA A 607 -12.17 -2.90 18.23
CA ALA A 607 -13.07 -1.95 18.88
C ALA A 607 -13.85 -2.61 20.04
N THR A 608 -14.31 -1.81 21.02
CA THR A 608 -15.19 -2.28 22.10
C THR A 608 -16.68 -2.28 21.70
N THR A 609 -16.94 -2.54 20.42
CA THR A 609 -18.27 -2.58 19.80
C THR A 609 -18.28 -3.48 18.57
N TYR A 610 -19.44 -4.06 18.26
CA TYR A 610 -19.64 -4.91 17.08
C TYR A 610 -21.12 -4.94 16.68
N THR A 611 -21.44 -4.81 15.39
CA THR A 611 -22.81 -4.90 14.88
C THR A 611 -23.04 -6.23 14.16
N ASP A 612 -23.93 -7.06 14.69
CA ASP A 612 -24.44 -8.26 14.04
C ASP A 612 -25.50 -7.91 13.00
N ALA A 613 -25.06 -7.51 11.81
CA ALA A 613 -25.92 -7.26 10.64
C ALA A 613 -26.51 -8.55 10.00
N SER A 614 -26.38 -9.71 10.65
CA SER A 614 -27.00 -10.98 10.24
C SER A 614 -28.18 -11.39 11.13
N ALA A 615 -28.54 -10.56 12.12
CA ALA A 615 -29.61 -10.83 13.06
C ALA A 615 -30.99 -10.60 12.40
N ILE A 616 -31.96 -11.49 12.61
CA ILE A 616 -33.28 -11.42 11.98
C ILE A 616 -34.32 -10.87 12.95
N ASN A 617 -35.16 -9.94 12.47
CA ASN A 617 -36.25 -9.36 13.23
C ASN A 617 -37.18 -10.40 13.87
N GLY A 618 -37.58 -10.14 15.12
CA GLY A 618 -38.40 -11.04 15.94
C GLY A 618 -37.66 -12.22 16.56
N THR A 619 -36.37 -12.44 16.24
CA THR A 619 -35.56 -13.53 16.81
C THR A 619 -34.74 -13.01 17.98
N THR A 620 -34.88 -13.61 19.17
CA THR A 620 -34.03 -13.25 20.32
C THR A 620 -32.66 -13.91 20.17
N TYR A 621 -31.60 -13.09 20.17
CA TYR A 621 -30.22 -13.56 20.17
C TYR A 621 -29.56 -13.26 21.52
N HIS A 622 -28.73 -14.18 21.99
CA HIS A 622 -27.91 -14.00 23.18
C HIS A 622 -26.46 -13.89 22.76
N TYR A 623 -25.73 -12.95 23.36
CA TYR A 623 -24.34 -12.64 23.03
C TYR A 623 -23.46 -12.71 24.26
N VAL A 624 -22.23 -13.15 24.06
CA VAL A 624 -21.11 -12.98 24.99
C VAL A 624 -19.89 -12.55 24.19
N VAL A 625 -19.03 -11.79 24.85
CA VAL A 625 -17.74 -11.36 24.29
C VAL A 625 -16.65 -11.83 25.22
N SER A 626 -15.58 -12.38 24.67
CA SER A 626 -14.34 -12.70 25.40
C SER A 626 -13.21 -11.83 24.86
N ALA A 627 -12.33 -11.38 25.73
CA ALA A 627 -11.12 -10.66 25.38
C ALA A 627 -10.01 -11.65 25.04
N VAL A 628 -9.11 -11.27 24.14
CA VAL A 628 -8.01 -12.10 23.66
C VAL A 628 -6.71 -11.31 23.73
N ASN A 629 -5.65 -11.94 24.24
CA ASN A 629 -4.28 -11.49 24.11
C ASN A 629 -3.33 -12.68 23.86
N GLN A 630 -2.03 -12.41 23.89
CA GLN A 630 -0.94 -13.35 23.65
C GLN A 630 -0.97 -14.61 24.56
N ALA A 631 -1.63 -14.53 25.72
CA ALA A 631 -1.76 -15.64 26.66
C ALA A 631 -3.03 -16.48 26.46
N GLY A 632 -3.97 -16.00 25.65
CA GLY A 632 -5.19 -16.72 25.29
C GLY A 632 -6.48 -15.92 25.50
N GLU A 633 -7.59 -16.65 25.45
CA GLU A 633 -8.93 -16.09 25.54
C GLU A 633 -9.42 -16.03 27.00
N SER A 634 -9.98 -14.89 27.40
CA SER A 634 -10.61 -14.68 28.69
C SER A 634 -11.86 -15.55 28.87
N PRO A 635 -12.38 -15.71 30.10
CA PRO A 635 -13.78 -16.08 30.28
C PRO A 635 -14.71 -15.12 29.52
N ASN A 636 -15.87 -15.62 29.11
CA ASN A 636 -16.93 -14.82 28.51
C ASN A 636 -17.41 -13.70 29.46
N SER A 637 -17.85 -12.59 28.87
CA SER A 637 -18.52 -11.47 29.54
C SER A 637 -19.79 -11.87 30.29
N ASN A 638 -20.44 -10.89 30.94
CA ASN A 638 -21.87 -11.03 31.22
C ASN A 638 -22.62 -11.30 29.89
N PRO A 639 -23.61 -12.21 29.86
CA PRO A 639 -24.45 -12.36 28.69
C PRO A 639 -25.31 -11.13 28.50
N ALA A 640 -25.48 -10.71 27.25
CA ALA A 640 -26.46 -9.73 26.82
C ALA A 640 -27.42 -10.39 25.84
N SER A 641 -28.61 -9.82 25.64
CA SER A 641 -29.56 -10.34 24.66
C SER A 641 -30.42 -9.24 24.07
N ALA A 642 -30.62 -9.30 22.77
CA ALA A 642 -31.47 -8.39 22.03
C ALA A 642 -32.37 -9.19 21.09
N THR A 643 -33.56 -8.67 20.85
CA THR A 643 -34.45 -9.13 19.79
C THR A 643 -34.51 -7.98 18.80
N PRO A 644 -33.82 -8.04 17.64
CA PRO A 644 -34.03 -7.08 16.56
C PRO A 644 -35.53 -6.98 16.28
N THR A 645 -36.00 -5.77 16.05
CA THR A 645 -37.39 -5.51 15.72
C THR A 645 -37.42 -4.75 14.43
N ASP A 646 -38.31 -5.16 13.55
CA ASP A 646 -38.59 -4.49 12.29
C ASP A 646 -38.85 -3.00 12.56
N SER A 647 -38.05 -2.13 11.95
CA SER A 647 -38.24 -0.69 12.14
C SER A 647 -39.53 -0.19 11.49
N SER A 648 -40.24 -1.04 10.73
CA SER A 648 -41.64 -0.85 10.34
C SER A 648 -42.65 -0.99 11.51
N GLY A 649 -42.31 -0.39 12.65
CA GLY A 649 -43.26 0.46 13.38
C GLY A 649 -43.84 -0.11 14.67
N SER A 650 -43.40 0.46 15.80
CA SER A 650 -44.33 1.27 16.63
C SER A 650 -43.64 2.09 17.73
N SER A 651 -44.21 3.28 18.00
CA SER A 651 -44.04 4.08 19.22
C SER A 651 -42.64 4.67 19.49
N GLY A 652 -42.33 5.90 19.13
CA GLY A 652 -43.21 6.96 18.62
C GLY A 652 -42.44 8.28 18.44
N GLU A 653 -42.89 9.26 17.68
CA GLU A 653 -44.23 9.45 17.10
C GLU A 653 -44.10 10.67 16.14
N LEU A 654 -43.60 10.51 14.92
CA LEU A 654 -43.52 11.62 13.95
C LEU A 654 -44.32 11.30 12.68
N VAL A 655 -45.15 12.24 12.26
CA VAL A 655 -45.99 12.16 11.05
C VAL A 655 -45.71 13.37 10.19
N LEU A 656 -45.27 13.16 8.95
CA LEU A 656 -45.20 14.22 7.96
C LEU A 656 -46.52 14.30 7.18
N GLN A 657 -47.11 15.49 7.21
CA GLN A 657 -48.28 15.82 6.42
C GLN A 657 -47.90 16.73 5.26
N TYR A 658 -48.55 16.52 4.13
CA TYR A 658 -48.38 17.30 2.91
C TYR A 658 -49.72 17.88 2.46
N ARG A 659 -49.66 19.03 1.79
CA ARG A 659 -50.72 19.52 0.91
C ARG A 659 -50.11 20.20 -0.30
N GLU A 660 -50.81 20.11 -1.42
CA GLU A 660 -50.46 20.84 -2.63
C GLU A 660 -51.13 22.23 -2.63
N ALA A 661 -50.34 23.27 -2.86
CA ALA A 661 -50.81 24.65 -2.94
C ALA A 661 -51.02 25.14 -4.38
N ASP A 662 -50.43 24.50 -5.39
CA ASP A 662 -50.70 24.73 -6.81
C ASP A 662 -51.10 23.45 -7.56
N ARG A 663 -52.28 23.48 -8.18
CA ARG A 663 -52.93 22.29 -8.76
C ARG A 663 -52.81 22.22 -10.27
N ASP A 664 -51.97 23.06 -10.87
CA ASP A 664 -51.60 23.01 -12.27
C ASP A 664 -50.21 22.36 -12.41
N PRO A 665 -50.12 21.05 -12.69
CA PRO A 665 -48.84 20.31 -12.75
C PRO A 665 -47.94 20.74 -13.91
N THR A 666 -48.36 21.70 -14.73
CA THR A 666 -47.68 22.10 -15.97
C THR A 666 -47.18 23.54 -15.94
N ASN A 667 -47.15 24.16 -14.76
CA ASN A 667 -46.70 25.55 -14.58
C ASN A 667 -45.17 25.63 -14.27
N ASN A 668 -44.62 26.81 -13.99
CA ASN A 668 -43.19 27.00 -13.73
C ASN A 668 -42.79 27.08 -12.25
N GLN A 669 -43.66 26.60 -11.35
CA GLN A 669 -43.47 26.60 -9.91
C GLN A 669 -44.15 25.41 -9.21
N ILE A 670 -43.35 24.52 -8.62
CA ILE A 670 -43.80 23.51 -7.64
C ILE A 670 -44.08 24.20 -6.31
N LYS A 671 -45.20 23.89 -5.62
CA LYS A 671 -45.61 24.51 -4.35
C LYS A 671 -46.05 23.51 -3.26
N ALA A 672 -45.17 22.54 -2.99
CA ALA A 672 -45.37 21.58 -1.91
C ALA A 672 -45.35 22.25 -0.52
N HIS A 673 -46.37 22.01 0.30
CA HIS A 673 -46.45 22.51 1.67
C HIS A 673 -46.43 21.36 2.68
N PHE A 674 -45.73 21.54 3.81
CA PHE A 674 -45.51 20.51 4.83
C PHE A 674 -45.97 20.91 6.24
N ASN A 675 -46.31 19.92 7.07
CA ASN A 675 -46.51 20.07 8.52
C ASN A 675 -46.06 18.77 9.20
N ILE A 676 -45.09 18.86 10.12
CA ILE A 676 -44.63 17.72 10.92
C ILE A 676 -45.43 17.70 12.22
N LYS A 677 -46.03 16.57 12.57
CA LYS A 677 -46.67 16.34 13.87
C LYS A 677 -45.82 15.40 14.71
N ASN A 678 -45.58 15.76 15.96
CA ASN A 678 -45.11 14.85 16.99
C ASN A 678 -46.31 14.33 17.77
N THR A 679 -46.67 13.05 17.64
CA THR A 679 -48.04 12.57 17.86
C THR A 679 -48.42 11.94 19.23
N GLY A 680 -47.58 11.74 20.25
CA GLY A 680 -46.21 12.17 20.55
C GLY A 680 -45.88 11.98 22.03
N SER A 681 -44.91 11.13 22.43
CA SER A 681 -44.54 10.95 23.86
C SER A 681 -43.31 11.74 24.33
N GLU A 682 -42.25 11.82 23.52
CA GLU A 682 -41.03 12.57 23.82
C GLU A 682 -40.95 13.88 23.02
N THR A 683 -40.06 14.79 23.41
CA THR A 683 -39.79 16.02 22.65
C THR A 683 -38.70 15.75 21.60
N VAL A 684 -38.88 16.29 20.39
CA VAL A 684 -37.93 16.17 19.28
C VAL A 684 -37.45 17.56 18.90
N GLU A 685 -36.14 17.79 18.84
CA GLU A 685 -35.59 19.06 18.35
C GLU A 685 -35.71 19.13 16.83
N LEU A 686 -36.05 20.31 16.29
CA LEU A 686 -36.22 20.49 14.84
C LEU A 686 -34.88 20.39 14.09
N GLU A 687 -33.77 20.76 14.74
CA GLU A 687 -32.43 20.71 14.14
C GLU A 687 -31.96 19.28 13.80
N ASP A 688 -32.51 18.27 14.45
CA ASP A 688 -32.24 16.85 14.16
C ASP A 688 -33.10 16.30 13.00
N LEU A 689 -34.03 17.09 12.45
CA LEU A 689 -34.98 16.68 11.42
C LEU A 689 -34.59 17.14 10.02
N LYS A 690 -34.91 16.32 9.02
CA LYS A 690 -34.86 16.70 7.60
C LYS A 690 -36.03 16.14 6.80
N ILE A 691 -36.55 16.92 5.85
CA ILE A 691 -37.63 16.53 4.93
C ILE A 691 -37.02 16.34 3.53
N ARG A 692 -37.38 15.29 2.79
CA ARG A 692 -37.10 15.19 1.34
C ARG A 692 -38.38 15.12 0.53
N TYR A 693 -38.49 16.02 -0.45
CA TYR A 693 -39.54 16.01 -1.48
C TYR A 693 -38.90 15.62 -2.82
N TYR A 694 -39.37 14.51 -3.39
CA TYR A 694 -38.82 13.87 -4.58
C TYR A 694 -39.54 14.35 -5.85
N PHE A 695 -38.76 14.89 -6.78
CA PHE A 695 -39.23 15.46 -8.04
C PHE A 695 -38.24 15.14 -9.17
N SER A 696 -38.73 15.09 -10.41
CA SER A 696 -37.93 14.88 -11.60
C SER A 696 -37.50 16.22 -12.17
N LYS A 697 -36.23 16.58 -12.04
CA LYS A 697 -35.72 17.84 -12.62
C LYS A 697 -35.68 17.78 -14.16
N GLU A 698 -36.57 18.52 -14.83
CA GLU A 698 -36.62 18.53 -16.30
C GLU A 698 -35.73 19.62 -16.90
N GLY A 699 -34.59 19.20 -17.44
CA GLY A 699 -33.62 20.05 -18.12
C GLY A 699 -32.45 20.46 -17.24
N ALA A 700 -31.47 21.12 -17.87
CA ALA A 700 -30.19 21.44 -17.24
C ALA A 700 -30.18 22.75 -16.42
N ALA A 701 -31.32 23.44 -16.29
CA ALA A 701 -31.39 24.69 -15.54
C ALA A 701 -31.14 24.45 -14.04
N ALA A 702 -30.43 25.40 -13.40
CA ALA A 702 -30.29 25.39 -11.95
C ALA A 702 -31.65 25.61 -11.26
N MET A 703 -31.79 25.12 -10.04
CA MET A 703 -33.02 25.25 -9.24
C MET A 703 -32.95 26.46 -8.31
N ASN A 704 -34.07 27.16 -8.14
CA ASN A 704 -34.31 28.14 -7.09
C ASN A 704 -35.32 27.57 -6.08
N SER A 705 -35.14 27.87 -4.79
CA SER A 705 -36.14 27.59 -3.76
C SER A 705 -36.35 28.77 -2.80
N TRP A 706 -37.60 28.93 -2.39
CA TRP A 706 -38.03 29.88 -1.37
C TRP A 706 -38.89 29.15 -0.34
N ILE A 707 -38.73 29.52 0.94
CA ILE A 707 -39.76 29.27 1.95
C ILE A 707 -40.59 30.55 2.01
N ASP A 708 -41.74 30.55 1.33
CA ASP A 708 -42.60 31.74 1.25
C ASP A 708 -43.18 32.10 2.63
N TRP A 709 -43.43 31.10 3.46
CA TRP A 709 -43.76 31.24 4.88
C TRP A 709 -43.46 29.95 5.65
N ALA A 710 -43.06 30.07 6.92
CA ALA A 710 -43.03 28.93 7.84
C ALA A 710 -43.28 29.39 9.28
N GLN A 711 -44.05 28.64 10.06
CA GLN A 711 -44.33 28.99 11.46
C GLN A 711 -43.08 28.95 12.35
N VAL A 712 -42.11 28.09 12.03
CA VAL A 712 -40.78 27.99 12.68
C VAL A 712 -39.77 29.05 12.17
N GLY A 713 -40.19 29.91 11.24
CA GLY A 713 -39.38 30.97 10.62
C GLY A 713 -38.60 30.48 9.40
N GLY A 714 -38.98 30.93 8.20
CA GLY A 714 -38.37 30.45 6.94
C GLY A 714 -36.87 30.75 6.74
N HIS A 715 -36.27 31.63 7.55
CA HIS A 715 -34.81 31.89 7.55
C HIS A 715 -34.00 30.81 8.31
N ASN A 716 -34.69 29.99 9.11
CA ASN A 716 -34.16 28.86 9.85
C ASN A 716 -34.14 27.56 9.03
N ILE A 717 -34.70 27.57 7.82
CA ILE A 717 -34.79 26.39 6.96
C ILE A 717 -33.80 26.54 5.80
N GLU A 718 -32.84 25.61 5.73
CA GLU A 718 -31.90 25.46 4.62
C GLU A 718 -32.47 24.49 3.59
N ARG A 719 -32.05 24.62 2.33
CA ARG A 719 -32.65 23.90 1.20
C ARG A 719 -31.55 23.50 0.23
N ASP A 720 -31.24 22.23 0.20
CA ASP A 720 -30.23 21.65 -0.67
C ASP A 720 -30.89 20.81 -1.76
N PHE A 721 -30.30 20.81 -2.94
CA PHE A 721 -30.85 20.20 -4.15
C PHE A 721 -29.95 19.08 -4.65
N THR A 722 -30.58 17.95 -4.98
CA THR A 722 -30.05 16.99 -5.95
C THR A 722 -30.86 17.10 -7.26
N ASP A 723 -30.57 16.25 -8.25
CA ASP A 723 -31.41 16.11 -9.44
C ASP A 723 -32.69 15.27 -9.20
N ALA A 724 -32.86 14.68 -8.00
CA ALA A 724 -33.96 13.77 -7.64
C ALA A 724 -34.83 14.23 -6.46
N TYR A 725 -34.33 15.13 -5.61
CA TYR A 725 -35.08 15.70 -4.49
C TYR A 725 -34.55 17.07 -4.05
N VAL A 726 -35.40 17.78 -3.32
CA VAL A 726 -35.01 18.90 -2.45
C VAL A 726 -35.05 18.42 -0.99
N GLU A 727 -33.99 18.70 -0.25
CA GLU A 727 -33.89 18.41 1.18
C GLU A 727 -34.09 19.71 1.96
N LEU A 728 -34.95 19.69 2.98
CA LEU A 728 -35.16 20.80 3.92
C LEU A 728 -34.58 20.41 5.27
N THR A 729 -33.60 21.16 5.75
CA THR A 729 -32.96 21.01 7.07
C THR A 729 -33.25 22.24 7.94
N PHE A 730 -33.24 22.09 9.26
CA PHE A 730 -33.49 23.18 10.20
C PHE A 730 -32.20 23.57 10.93
N LYS A 731 -31.95 24.87 11.07
CA LYS A 731 -30.74 25.39 11.73
C LYS A 731 -30.73 25.11 13.24
N PRO A 732 -29.55 25.05 13.87
CA PRO A 732 -29.43 25.00 15.32
C PRO A 732 -30.21 26.15 16.00
N GLY A 733 -31.00 25.81 17.02
CA GLY A 733 -31.85 26.73 17.76
C GLY A 733 -33.19 27.08 17.10
N THR A 734 -33.62 26.34 16.06
CA THR A 734 -34.96 26.52 15.45
C THR A 734 -36.10 26.20 16.44
N GLY A 735 -35.84 25.34 17.43
CA GLY A 735 -36.76 24.96 18.50
C GLY A 735 -37.24 23.51 18.41
N SER A 736 -38.18 23.15 19.27
CA SER A 736 -38.57 21.76 19.53
C SER A 736 -40.04 21.45 19.19
N LEU A 737 -40.31 20.25 18.69
CA LEU A 737 -41.64 19.64 18.67
C LEU A 737 -41.86 18.86 19.98
N ALA A 738 -42.58 19.44 20.93
CA ALA A 738 -43.01 18.74 22.13
C ALA A 738 -43.96 17.56 21.80
N ALA A 739 -44.08 16.62 22.74
CA ALA A 739 -45.11 15.59 22.79
C ALA A 739 -46.52 16.11 22.43
N GLY A 740 -47.14 15.57 21.38
CA GLY A 740 -48.44 16.03 20.85
C GLY A 740 -48.41 17.33 20.03
N GLY A 741 -47.22 17.90 19.79
CA GLY A 741 -46.98 19.16 19.10
C GLY A 741 -46.90 19.04 17.57
N GLN A 742 -46.69 20.16 16.88
CA GLN A 742 -46.47 20.19 15.43
C GLN A 742 -45.68 21.43 15.00
N SER A 743 -44.99 21.34 13.86
CA SER A 743 -44.20 22.45 13.29
C SER A 743 -45.07 23.64 12.87
N GLY A 744 -46.35 23.38 12.56
CA GLY A 744 -47.14 24.29 11.74
C GLY A 744 -46.70 24.21 10.28
N GLU A 745 -47.38 24.99 9.43
CA GLU A 745 -47.15 24.95 8.00
C GLU A 745 -45.77 25.51 7.60
N ILE A 746 -45.12 24.81 6.67
CA ILE A 746 -43.90 25.18 5.95
C ILE A 746 -44.28 25.24 4.46
N GLN A 747 -44.16 26.42 3.84
CA GLN A 747 -44.57 26.69 2.45
C GLN A 747 -43.33 26.73 1.56
N LEU A 748 -42.98 25.60 0.94
CA LEU A 748 -41.92 25.55 -0.06
C LEU A 748 -42.46 25.96 -1.44
N ARG A 749 -41.71 26.81 -2.14
CA ARG A 749 -41.90 27.07 -3.56
C ARG A 749 -40.58 26.93 -4.29
N MET A 750 -40.61 26.24 -5.43
CA MET A 750 -39.43 26.04 -6.28
C MET A 750 -39.65 26.62 -7.68
N SER A 751 -38.59 26.94 -8.39
CA SER A 751 -38.62 27.18 -9.85
C SER A 751 -37.30 26.77 -10.50
N LYS A 752 -37.32 26.50 -11.80
CA LYS A 752 -36.07 26.55 -12.60
C LYS A 752 -35.59 27.99 -12.73
N ALA A 753 -34.28 28.19 -12.85
CA ALA A 753 -33.65 29.50 -12.98
C ALA A 753 -34.01 30.24 -14.27
N ASP A 754 -34.38 29.50 -15.33
CA ASP A 754 -34.84 30.02 -16.61
C ASP A 754 -36.38 30.20 -16.69
N TRP A 755 -37.11 29.89 -15.60
CA TRP A 755 -38.57 29.96 -15.51
C TRP A 755 -39.34 29.08 -16.50
N THR A 756 -38.70 28.02 -17.03
CA THR A 756 -39.38 26.97 -17.80
C THR A 756 -40.29 26.11 -16.92
N ASN A 757 -41.30 25.50 -17.54
CA ASN A 757 -42.34 24.74 -16.84
C ASN A 757 -41.84 23.36 -16.38
N PHE A 758 -42.45 22.83 -15.33
CA PHE A 758 -42.33 21.45 -14.85
C PHE A 758 -43.43 20.55 -15.45
N ASP A 759 -43.31 19.24 -15.23
CA ASP A 759 -44.34 18.22 -15.38
C ASP A 759 -44.46 17.45 -14.05
N GLU A 760 -45.14 18.04 -13.08
CA GLU A 760 -45.33 17.46 -11.74
C GLU A 760 -46.09 16.12 -11.78
N THR A 761 -46.68 15.73 -12.92
CA THR A 761 -47.40 14.45 -13.04
C THR A 761 -46.51 13.22 -12.99
N ASN A 762 -45.19 13.40 -13.15
CA ASN A 762 -44.19 12.34 -13.03
C ASN A 762 -43.41 12.39 -11.70
N ASP A 763 -43.64 13.39 -10.85
CA ASP A 763 -42.98 13.55 -9.55
C ASP A 763 -43.50 12.52 -8.55
N TYR A 764 -42.58 11.84 -7.85
CA TYR A 764 -42.96 10.82 -6.87
C TYR A 764 -43.78 11.41 -5.72
N SER A 765 -43.38 12.56 -5.20
CA SER A 765 -44.01 13.21 -4.04
C SER A 765 -45.33 13.95 -4.36
N TYR A 766 -45.69 14.12 -5.62
CA TYR A 766 -46.84 14.95 -6.03
C TYR A 766 -48.19 14.21 -5.99
N ASP A 767 -49.22 14.90 -5.50
CA ASP A 767 -50.63 14.50 -5.66
C ASP A 767 -51.57 15.73 -5.62
N PRO A 768 -52.22 16.11 -6.73
CA PRO A 768 -53.09 17.28 -6.82
C PRO A 768 -54.47 17.09 -6.15
N ALA A 769 -54.73 15.91 -5.56
CA ALA A 769 -55.88 15.65 -4.70
C ALA A 769 -55.66 16.17 -3.26
N LYS A 770 -54.41 16.35 -2.82
CA LYS A 770 -54.02 16.72 -1.45
C LYS A 770 -54.24 18.20 -1.14
N THR A 771 -55.51 18.62 -1.18
CA THR A 771 -55.92 20.03 -1.01
C THR A 771 -55.95 20.54 0.44
N SER A 772 -55.71 19.65 1.41
CA SER A 772 -55.55 19.93 2.83
C SER A 772 -54.46 19.03 3.41
N PHE A 773 -53.89 19.40 4.57
CA PHE A 773 -52.84 18.60 5.22
C PHE A 773 -53.32 17.20 5.57
N GLU A 774 -52.83 16.23 4.81
CA GLU A 774 -53.03 14.81 5.01
C GLU A 774 -51.68 14.14 5.24
N ASP A 775 -51.69 13.07 6.04
CA ASP A 775 -50.54 12.21 6.27
C ASP A 775 -50.09 11.65 4.90
N TRP A 776 -48.81 11.80 4.56
CA TRP A 776 -48.31 11.54 3.21
C TRP A 776 -46.98 10.81 3.26
N ASP A 777 -47.00 9.57 2.79
CA ASP A 777 -45.87 8.65 2.81
C ASP A 777 -44.87 8.89 1.66
N LYS A 778 -45.29 9.54 0.58
CA LYS A 778 -44.39 9.86 -0.55
C LYS A 778 -43.47 11.07 -0.35
N VAL A 779 -43.40 11.61 0.86
CA VAL A 779 -42.43 12.63 1.27
C VAL A 779 -41.81 12.12 2.57
N THR A 780 -40.49 11.97 2.59
CA THR A 780 -39.80 11.32 3.71
C THR A 780 -39.33 12.32 4.75
N LEU A 781 -39.47 11.97 6.03
CA LEU A 781 -38.91 12.66 7.17
C LEU A 781 -37.87 11.76 7.84
N TYR A 782 -36.74 12.36 8.24
CA TYR A 782 -35.68 11.68 8.98
C TYR A 782 -35.44 12.39 10.31
N LEU A 783 -34.93 11.65 11.28
CA LEU A 783 -34.46 12.11 12.59
C LEU A 783 -33.06 11.53 12.83
N HIS A 784 -32.05 12.38 13.07
CA HIS A 784 -30.64 11.97 13.15
C HIS A 784 -30.21 11.10 11.96
N ASP A 785 -30.50 11.57 10.74
CA ASP A 785 -30.29 10.87 9.47
C ASP A 785 -31.03 9.54 9.26
N LYS A 786 -31.75 9.00 10.26
CA LYS A 786 -32.57 7.78 10.14
C LYS A 786 -33.98 8.10 9.64
N LEU A 787 -34.48 7.33 8.67
CA LEU A 787 -35.83 7.48 8.13
C LEU A 787 -36.86 7.17 9.23
N VAL A 788 -37.76 8.11 9.53
CA VAL A 788 -38.80 7.97 10.57
C VAL A 788 -40.23 8.10 10.05
N TRP A 789 -40.41 8.64 8.85
CA TRP A 789 -41.70 8.65 8.16
C TRP A 789 -41.51 8.67 6.64
N GLY A 790 -42.42 7.99 5.94
CA GLY A 790 -42.48 7.94 4.48
C GLY A 790 -41.70 6.80 3.85
N ILE A 791 -41.70 6.78 2.52
CA ILE A 791 -41.12 5.75 1.66
C ILE A 791 -40.25 6.48 0.62
N GLU A 792 -39.02 6.03 0.41
CA GLU A 792 -38.15 6.53 -0.67
C GLU A 792 -38.60 5.94 -2.04
N PRO A 793 -38.39 6.67 -3.17
CA PRO A 793 -38.83 6.26 -4.51
C PRO A 793 -38.12 5.05 -5.13
#